data_AF-A0A8B9D9W7-F1
#
_entry.id   AF-A0A8B9D9W7-F1
#
_cell.length_a   1.000
_cell.length_b   1.000
_cell.length_c   1.000
_cell.angle_alpha   90.00
_cell.angle_beta   90.00
_cell.angle_gamma   90.00
#
_symmetry.space_group_name_H-M   'P 1'
#
loop_
_entity.id
_entity.type
_entity.pdbx_description
1 polymer ?
#
loop_
_entity_poly.entity_id
_entity_poly.type
_entity_poly.pdbx_seq_one_letter_code
_entity_poly.pdbx_strand_id
1 'polypeptide(L)'
;MGLLKKSLSSQKLTVSLTDFYSNFSPARSRRSGRCSPQRGGAKWRRHRPVGGGAKWRRHRPVGGRRRMAAALRSGRRRSLLSVGLGSPGRFGALRAAMQHPTASSARAGSPERGAEAAAGLGAGGGGAGGWLGALRFDNLALRSLPVEPSEDSAPRAVPGACFCRVRPTPLRNPRLVAMSLPALALLGLEAAGPAAEMEEREAEAALYFSGNRLLPGSEPAAHCYCGHQFGSFAGQLGDGAAMYLGEVLGPRGGRWEMQLKGAGLTPFSRQADGRKVLRSSIREFLCSEAMFHLGIPTTRAGTCVTSDSEVVRDIFYDGNPKKERCTVVLRIASTFLRFGSFEIFKPTDEYTGRKGPSVNRNDIRIQMLDYVIGTFYPEIQEAYSDNSIQRNAAFFKEITKRTARLVAEWQCVGFCHGVLNTDNMSIVGLTIDYGPFGFMDRYDPEHICNGSDNTGRYAYNKQPEICKWNLGKLAEALVPELPLEISELILEEEYDAEFEKHYLQKMRKKLGLIQLELEEDSKLVSELLETMHLTGGDFTNTFYLLSSFSVDSDPSRLEDFLEKLASQCASMEELKVAFKPQMDPRQLSMMLMLAQSNPQLFALFGTKANINKELERIEQFTKLQQLTAADLLSRNKRHWTEWLEKYKVRLQKEIEGISDVDAWNTDRVKVMNSNNPKYILRNYIAQNAIEAAENGDFSEVRNVLKLLENPFQETESFTEVKGDTEEEEATAAAAACAQATRSRLPYCSKPPLWASELCVT
;
A
#
# COMPACT_ATOMS: atom_id res chain seq x y z
N MET A 1 7.35 -28.44 -23.02
CA MET A 1 8.39 -29.50 -22.94
C MET A 1 9.73 -29.14 -23.58
N GLY A 2 9.77 -28.42 -24.72
CA GLY A 2 11.04 -28.04 -25.38
C GLY A 2 11.94 -27.08 -24.58
N LEU A 3 11.35 -26.17 -23.77
CA LEU A 3 12.10 -25.25 -22.89
C LEU A 3 12.70 -25.97 -21.66
N LEU A 4 12.05 -27.02 -21.15
CA LEU A 4 12.59 -27.84 -20.04
C LEU A 4 13.81 -28.65 -20.50
N LYS A 5 13.81 -29.17 -21.74
CA LYS A 5 14.97 -29.88 -22.29
C LYS A 5 16.15 -28.95 -22.60
N LYS A 6 15.91 -27.70 -23.00
CA LYS A 6 17.00 -26.71 -23.20
C LYS A 6 17.64 -26.25 -21.89
N SER A 7 16.86 -26.09 -20.82
CA SER A 7 17.39 -25.80 -19.48
C SER A 7 18.20 -26.97 -18.92
N LEU A 8 17.75 -28.21 -19.14
CA LEU A 8 18.43 -29.42 -18.65
C LEU A 8 19.65 -29.84 -19.49
N SER A 9 19.81 -29.37 -20.74
CA SER A 9 20.96 -29.74 -21.57
C SER A 9 22.09 -28.71 -21.60
N SER A 10 21.88 -27.48 -21.11
CA SER A 10 22.93 -26.43 -21.08
C SER A 10 23.63 -26.29 -19.74
N GLN A 11 23.18 -26.96 -18.69
CA GLN A 11 23.86 -26.98 -17.40
C GLN A 11 24.51 -28.36 -17.19
N LYS A 12 25.82 -28.44 -17.45
CA LYS A 12 26.67 -29.48 -16.84
C LYS A 12 26.80 -29.17 -15.35
N LEU A 13 25.75 -29.44 -14.58
CA LEU A 13 25.79 -29.52 -13.13
C LEU A 13 26.04 -30.98 -12.75
N THR A 14 27.29 -31.41 -12.90
CA THR A 14 27.78 -32.61 -12.22
C THR A 14 28.18 -32.20 -10.80
N VAL A 15 27.19 -31.85 -9.96
CA VAL A 15 27.41 -31.86 -8.51
C VAL A 15 27.05 -33.25 -8.05
N SER A 16 28.06 -34.03 -7.69
CA SER A 16 27.88 -35.35 -7.13
C SER A 16 27.09 -35.20 -5.83
N LEU A 17 25.95 -35.88 -5.72
CA LEU A 17 25.12 -35.97 -4.51
C LEU A 17 25.87 -36.57 -3.31
N THR A 18 27.11 -37.01 -3.52
CA THR A 18 28.05 -37.52 -2.50
C THR A 18 28.75 -36.41 -1.72
N ASP A 19 28.92 -35.21 -2.27
CA ASP A 19 29.67 -34.12 -1.60
C ASP A 19 28.83 -33.31 -0.60
N PHE A 20 27.50 -33.46 -0.63
CA PHE A 20 26.59 -32.80 0.32
C PHE A 20 26.50 -33.52 1.67
N TYR A 21 26.96 -34.79 1.76
CA TYR A 21 26.86 -35.62 2.96
C TYR A 21 28.10 -35.60 3.87
N SER A 22 29.19 -34.94 3.48
CA SER A 22 30.45 -34.95 4.23
C SER A 22 30.56 -33.84 5.30
N ASN A 23 29.74 -32.78 5.25
CA ASN A 23 29.86 -31.61 6.14
C ASN A 23 28.86 -31.54 7.31
N PHE A 24 28.07 -32.59 7.55
CA PHE A 24 27.20 -32.68 8.73
C PHE A 24 27.39 -34.01 9.45
N SER A 25 28.28 -34.02 10.44
CA SER A 25 28.40 -35.14 11.38
C SER A 25 28.62 -34.61 12.80
N PRO A 26 27.64 -34.75 13.73
CA PRO A 26 27.88 -34.47 15.14
C PRO A 26 28.48 -35.70 15.83
N ALA A 27 29.52 -35.48 16.62
CA ALA A 27 30.21 -36.50 17.41
C ALA A 27 29.25 -37.23 18.37
N ARG A 28 29.23 -38.57 18.29
CA ARG A 28 28.56 -39.45 19.26
C ARG A 28 29.52 -39.85 20.37
N SER A 29 29.24 -39.42 21.61
CA SER A 29 29.75 -40.10 22.81
C SER A 29 28.82 -41.25 23.21
N ARG A 30 29.37 -42.46 23.27
CA ARG A 30 28.71 -43.68 23.77
C ARG A 30 28.43 -43.57 25.29
N ARG A 31 27.24 -43.97 25.74
CA ARG A 31 27.09 -44.73 26.98
C ARG A 31 25.86 -45.65 26.91
N SER A 32 26.10 -46.86 27.38
CA SER A 32 25.27 -48.06 27.43
C SER A 32 24.21 -48.02 28.53
N GLY A 33 23.06 -48.66 28.29
CA GLY A 33 22.11 -49.02 29.35
C GLY A 33 20.90 -49.77 28.80
N ARG A 34 20.78 -51.05 29.13
CA ARG A 34 19.67 -51.95 28.79
C ARG A 34 18.38 -51.57 29.54
N CYS A 35 17.22 -51.78 28.93
CA CYS A 35 16.08 -52.52 29.52
C CYS A 35 14.93 -52.71 28.52
N SER A 36 14.30 -53.88 28.59
CA SER A 36 13.32 -54.48 27.68
C SER A 36 11.85 -54.08 28.02
N PRO A 37 10.83 -54.50 27.22
CA PRO A 37 9.57 -53.76 26.99
C PRO A 37 8.32 -54.28 27.74
N GLN A 38 7.26 -53.46 27.76
CA GLN A 38 5.84 -53.85 27.94
C GLN A 38 4.99 -52.97 27.00
N ARG A 39 4.35 -53.52 25.94
CA ARG A 39 3.01 -54.16 25.85
C ARG A 39 1.80 -53.24 26.08
N GLY A 40 0.97 -53.14 25.02
CA GLY A 40 -0.42 -52.66 25.01
C GLY A 40 -0.67 -51.78 23.77
N GLY A 41 -1.41 -52.13 22.71
CA GLY A 41 -2.34 -53.22 22.48
C GLY A 41 -3.79 -52.73 22.43
N ALA A 42 -4.26 -52.16 21.31
CA ALA A 42 -5.68 -52.09 20.96
C ALA A 42 -5.91 -51.93 19.43
N LYS A 43 -6.49 -52.96 18.81
CA LYS A 43 -7.20 -52.96 17.52
C LYS A 43 -8.68 -52.55 17.80
N TRP A 44 -9.52 -52.04 16.89
CA TRP A 44 -10.26 -52.81 15.87
C TRP A 44 -11.17 -51.92 14.99
N ARG A 45 -11.18 -52.21 13.66
CA ARG A 45 -12.27 -52.29 12.65
C ARG A 45 -13.21 -51.11 12.36
N ARG A 46 -13.26 -50.61 11.10
CA ARG A 46 -13.94 -51.07 9.84
C ARG A 46 -15.47 -50.92 9.85
N HIS A 47 -15.99 -50.08 8.94
CA HIS A 47 -17.23 -50.33 8.20
C HIS A 47 -17.21 -49.67 6.80
N ARG A 48 -17.62 -50.44 5.78
CA ARG A 48 -18.03 -50.05 4.41
C ARG A 48 -19.56 -50.15 4.32
N PRO A 49 -20.20 -49.46 3.37
CA PRO A 49 -20.86 -50.14 2.22
C PRO A 49 -20.64 -49.35 0.89
N VAL A 50 -20.34 -49.90 -0.31
CA VAL A 50 -21.18 -50.58 -1.36
C VAL A 50 -22.60 -49.99 -1.50
N GLY A 51 -23.14 -49.52 -2.63
CA GLY A 51 -22.74 -49.42 -4.03
C GLY A 51 -23.97 -48.94 -4.85
N GLY A 52 -23.78 -48.47 -6.09
CA GLY A 52 -24.89 -48.15 -7.01
C GLY A 52 -24.43 -47.31 -8.20
N GLY A 53 -24.60 -47.82 -9.43
CA GLY A 53 -24.15 -47.17 -10.67
C GLY A 53 -25.22 -47.06 -11.75
N ALA A 54 -24.98 -46.17 -12.72
CA ALA A 54 -25.57 -46.12 -14.07
C ALA A 54 -24.70 -45.13 -14.90
N LYS A 55 -23.95 -45.54 -15.94
CA LYS A 55 -24.28 -45.90 -17.34
C LYS A 55 -24.52 -44.71 -18.32
N TRP A 56 -23.48 -44.49 -19.15
CA TRP A 56 -23.42 -44.16 -20.61
C TRP A 56 -24.13 -42.94 -21.23
N ARG A 57 -23.37 -42.12 -21.98
CA ARG A 57 -23.24 -42.22 -23.47
C ARG A 57 -22.15 -41.28 -24.05
N ARG A 58 -21.46 -41.79 -25.07
CA ARG A 58 -20.53 -41.08 -25.98
C ARG A 58 -21.29 -40.66 -27.23
N HIS A 59 -20.90 -39.53 -27.84
CA HIS A 59 -20.87 -39.37 -29.31
C HIS A 59 -19.75 -38.40 -29.73
N ARG A 60 -18.94 -38.86 -30.70
CA ARG A 60 -18.04 -38.15 -31.63
C ARG A 60 -18.86 -37.70 -32.87
N PRO A 61 -18.28 -37.15 -33.98
CA PRO A 61 -16.97 -36.52 -34.29
C PRO A 61 -17.16 -35.15 -35.03
N VAL A 62 -16.16 -34.38 -35.48
CA VAL A 62 -15.37 -34.39 -36.75
C VAL A 62 -14.65 -33.01 -36.71
N GLY A 63 -13.35 -32.77 -36.98
CA GLY A 63 -12.44 -33.23 -38.02
C GLY A 63 -12.07 -32.01 -38.90
N GLY A 64 -10.78 -31.64 -38.97
CA GLY A 64 -10.34 -30.59 -39.91
C GLY A 64 -9.04 -29.88 -39.55
N ARG A 65 -7.90 -30.50 -39.88
CA ARG A 65 -6.59 -29.83 -39.95
C ARG A 65 -6.51 -28.93 -41.19
N ARG A 66 -5.83 -27.78 -41.10
CA ARG A 66 -4.81 -27.38 -42.11
C ARG A 66 -3.86 -26.32 -41.56
N ARG A 67 -2.58 -26.54 -41.83
CA ARG A 67 -1.41 -25.68 -41.61
C ARG A 67 -1.23 -24.74 -42.82
N MET A 68 -0.63 -23.57 -42.58
CA MET A 68 0.49 -22.92 -43.32
C MET A 68 0.50 -21.43 -42.92
N ALA A 69 1.52 -20.89 -42.25
CA ALA A 69 2.88 -20.56 -42.70
C ALA A 69 2.99 -19.22 -43.46
N ALA A 70 3.82 -18.34 -42.86
CA ALA A 70 4.75 -17.38 -43.47
C ALA A 70 4.26 -16.02 -44.05
N ALA A 71 4.72 -14.97 -43.35
CA ALA A 71 5.67 -13.95 -43.82
C ALA A 71 5.25 -12.78 -44.74
N LEU A 72 5.58 -11.58 -44.23
CA LEU A 72 6.26 -10.44 -44.88
C LEU A 72 5.67 -9.80 -46.17
N ARG A 73 5.38 -8.49 -46.06
CA ARG A 73 5.81 -7.36 -46.95
C ARG A 73 5.05 -6.09 -46.53
N SER A 74 5.70 -5.07 -45.99
CA SER A 74 6.28 -3.91 -46.69
C SER A 74 5.36 -3.26 -47.74
N GLY A 75 5.00 -2.00 -47.52
CA GLY A 75 4.28 -1.15 -48.48
C GLY A 75 4.26 0.31 -48.02
N ARG A 76 4.99 1.16 -48.77
CA ARG A 76 5.29 2.56 -48.53
C ARG A 76 4.12 3.52 -48.81
N ARG A 77 4.17 4.67 -48.09
CA ARG A 77 3.94 6.06 -48.52
C ARG A 77 2.61 6.45 -49.19
N ARG A 78 1.98 7.50 -48.64
CA ARG A 78 1.89 8.81 -49.32
C ARG A 78 1.61 9.95 -48.33
N SER A 79 2.33 11.05 -48.58
CA SER A 79 2.26 12.37 -47.96
C SER A 79 1.15 13.23 -48.56
N LEU A 80 1.02 14.45 -48.00
CA LEU A 80 0.31 15.69 -48.42
C LEU A 80 -0.80 16.01 -47.40
N LEU A 81 -0.92 17.18 -46.76
CA LEU A 81 -0.36 18.52 -46.99
C LEU A 81 -0.38 19.31 -45.67
N SER A 82 0.64 20.14 -45.50
CA SER A 82 0.72 21.29 -44.60
C SER A 82 -0.24 22.42 -45.01
N VAL A 83 -0.71 23.22 -44.04
CA VAL A 83 -0.82 24.70 -43.93
C VAL A 83 -1.69 24.91 -42.67
N GLY A 84 -1.43 25.73 -41.65
CA GLY A 84 -0.53 26.86 -41.47
C GLY A 84 -1.25 27.86 -40.53
N LEU A 85 -0.56 28.26 -39.47
CA LEU A 85 -0.61 29.55 -38.76
C LEU A 85 -1.95 30.24 -38.47
N GLY A 86 -2.17 30.56 -37.19
CA GLY A 86 -3.14 31.58 -36.78
C GLY A 86 -3.27 31.74 -35.27
N SER A 87 -2.32 32.44 -34.63
CA SER A 87 -2.59 33.17 -33.39
C SER A 87 -3.09 34.56 -33.79
N PRO A 88 -4.07 35.15 -33.06
CA PRO A 88 -3.67 36.28 -32.23
C PRO A 88 -4.52 36.48 -30.95
N GLY A 89 -3.98 37.26 -30.01
CA GLY A 89 -4.79 38.29 -29.35
C GLY A 89 -5.02 38.17 -27.84
N ARG A 90 -4.23 38.94 -27.08
CA ARG A 90 -4.58 39.45 -25.74
C ARG A 90 -5.82 40.35 -25.82
N PHE A 91 -6.75 40.20 -24.87
CA PHE A 91 -7.59 41.22 -24.19
C PHE A 91 -8.20 40.45 -22.99
N GLY A 92 -8.41 40.94 -21.79
CA GLY A 92 -8.54 42.27 -21.22
C GLY A 92 -9.47 42.06 -20.00
N ALA A 93 -9.05 42.52 -18.83
CA ALA A 93 -9.82 42.39 -17.60
C ALA A 93 -11.19 43.07 -17.70
N LEU A 94 -12.24 42.47 -17.13
CA LEU A 94 -13.43 43.20 -16.72
C LEU A 94 -14.15 42.52 -15.54
N ARG A 95 -14.28 43.31 -14.47
CA ARG A 95 -15.16 43.12 -13.31
C ARG A 95 -16.63 43.22 -13.72
N ALA A 96 -17.48 42.40 -13.12
CA ALA A 96 -18.85 42.71 -12.66
C ALA A 96 -19.28 41.52 -11.75
N ALA A 97 -19.55 41.63 -10.45
CA ALA A 97 -20.56 42.43 -9.76
C ALA A 97 -21.99 42.12 -10.22
N MET A 98 -22.70 41.23 -9.51
CA MET A 98 -24.17 41.21 -9.32
C MET A 98 -24.49 40.13 -8.26
N GLN A 99 -24.82 40.51 -7.02
CA GLN A 99 -26.13 40.95 -6.50
C GLN A 99 -27.01 39.78 -6.02
N HIS A 100 -27.18 39.77 -4.68
CA HIS A 100 -28.17 39.03 -3.92
C HIS A 100 -29.60 39.32 -4.38
N PRO A 101 -30.53 38.36 -4.24
CA PRO A 101 -31.92 38.66 -3.96
C PRO A 101 -32.23 38.49 -2.46
N THR A 102 -32.98 39.46 -2.00
CA THR A 102 -33.48 39.73 -0.66
C THR A 102 -34.56 38.77 -0.17
N ALA A 103 -34.62 38.65 1.15
CA ALA A 103 -35.65 37.99 1.94
C ALA A 103 -37.08 38.50 1.66
N SER A 104 -38.05 37.59 1.81
CA SER A 104 -39.42 37.96 2.16
C SER A 104 -39.88 37.14 3.36
N SER A 105 -40.40 37.84 4.36
CA SER A 105 -40.95 37.32 5.60
C SER A 105 -42.40 36.86 5.44
N ALA A 106 -42.77 35.75 6.07
CA ALA A 106 -44.14 35.54 6.52
C ALA A 106 -44.13 34.84 7.89
N ARG A 107 -44.93 35.40 8.80
CA ARG A 107 -45.00 35.13 10.23
C ARG A 107 -46.10 34.12 10.55
N ALA A 108 -45.84 33.35 11.60
CA ALA A 108 -46.73 32.95 12.70
C ALA A 108 -47.82 31.89 12.48
N GLY A 109 -47.80 30.88 13.37
CA GLY A 109 -48.90 29.96 13.63
C GLY A 109 -48.49 28.81 14.56
N SER A 110 -48.40 29.07 15.86
CA SER A 110 -48.35 28.03 16.91
C SER A 110 -49.75 27.45 17.15
N PRO A 111 -49.86 26.20 17.64
CA PRO A 111 -50.34 26.10 19.03
C PRO A 111 -49.65 25.02 19.86
N GLU A 112 -49.54 25.31 21.16
CA GLU A 112 -49.20 24.40 22.25
C GLU A 112 -50.32 23.38 22.54
N ARG A 113 -49.97 22.16 22.95
CA ARG A 113 -50.35 21.53 24.23
C ARG A 113 -49.95 20.05 24.29
N GLY A 114 -49.47 19.62 25.46
CA GLY A 114 -49.58 18.23 25.92
C GLY A 114 -48.27 17.58 26.35
N ALA A 115 -47.74 17.97 27.51
CA ALA A 115 -46.70 17.23 28.21
C ALA A 115 -47.34 16.18 29.14
N GLU A 116 -46.94 14.92 29.01
CA GLU A 116 -46.97 13.92 30.08
C GLU A 116 -45.76 13.00 29.95
N ALA A 117 -45.20 12.66 31.10
CA ALA A 117 -43.82 12.23 31.30
C ALA A 117 -43.59 10.72 31.07
N ALA A 118 -42.41 10.37 30.55
CA ALA A 118 -41.71 9.13 30.89
C ALA A 118 -40.19 9.40 30.87
N ALA A 119 -39.60 9.32 32.05
CA ALA A 119 -38.23 9.70 32.36
C ALA A 119 -37.20 8.64 31.94
N GLY A 120 -35.98 9.12 31.67
CA GLY A 120 -34.75 8.37 31.97
C GLY A 120 -33.86 8.05 30.77
N LEU A 121 -33.01 9.01 30.39
CA LEU A 121 -31.60 8.82 30.03
C LEU A 121 -31.00 10.23 29.88
N GLY A 122 -30.03 10.55 30.74
CA GLY A 122 -29.52 11.91 30.95
C GLY A 122 -28.95 12.55 29.69
N ALA A 123 -29.66 13.57 29.19
CA ALA A 123 -29.10 14.60 28.33
C ALA A 123 -28.22 15.51 29.19
N GLY A 124 -26.97 15.10 29.41
CA GLY A 124 -25.92 16.00 29.90
C GLY A 124 -25.47 16.90 28.77
N GLY A 125 -26.10 18.07 28.65
CA GLY A 125 -25.69 19.17 27.79
C GLY A 125 -24.30 19.68 28.17
N GLY A 126 -23.27 19.11 27.55
CA GLY A 126 -22.01 19.77 27.31
C GLY A 126 -21.83 19.78 25.80
N GLY A 127 -22.19 20.87 25.13
CA GLY A 127 -21.84 21.04 23.72
C GLY A 127 -20.33 20.94 23.55
N ALA A 128 -19.85 20.68 22.33
CA ALA A 128 -18.42 20.80 21.99
C ALA A 128 -17.99 22.28 22.13
N GLY A 129 -17.87 22.77 23.36
CA GLY A 129 -17.52 24.14 23.71
C GLY A 129 -16.01 24.40 23.70
N GLY A 130 -15.21 23.40 23.32
CA GLY A 130 -13.76 23.51 23.11
C GLY A 130 -13.38 23.78 21.66
N TRP A 131 -12.09 23.58 21.34
CA TRP A 131 -11.50 23.80 20.01
C TRP A 131 -12.17 22.97 18.88
N LEU A 132 -12.85 21.87 19.22
CA LEU A 132 -13.64 21.06 18.28
C LEU A 132 -14.96 21.70 17.86
N GLY A 133 -15.45 22.72 18.58
CA GLY A 133 -16.68 23.45 18.24
C GLY A 133 -16.59 24.25 16.94
N ALA A 134 -15.38 24.43 16.38
CA ALA A 134 -15.15 25.10 15.11
C ALA A 134 -15.56 24.28 13.88
N LEU A 135 -15.79 22.97 14.04
CA LEU A 135 -16.12 22.08 12.93
C LEU A 135 -17.49 22.40 12.32
N ARG A 136 -17.49 22.62 11.00
CA ARG A 136 -18.70 22.92 10.22
C ARG A 136 -19.10 21.70 9.40
N PHE A 137 -19.94 20.85 9.97
CA PHE A 137 -20.46 19.67 9.28
C PHE A 137 -21.41 20.05 8.14
N ASP A 138 -21.21 19.41 7.00
CA ASP A 138 -22.02 19.52 5.79
C ASP A 138 -22.02 18.18 5.04
N ASN A 139 -22.85 17.25 5.51
CA ASN A 139 -22.90 15.84 5.10
C ASN A 139 -23.52 15.63 3.69
N LEU A 140 -22.86 16.18 2.67
CA LEU A 140 -23.32 16.17 1.28
C LEU A 140 -23.49 14.75 0.73
N ALA A 141 -22.58 13.82 1.03
CA ALA A 141 -22.66 12.43 0.58
C ALA A 141 -23.98 11.78 1.03
N LEU A 142 -24.34 11.94 2.31
CA LEU A 142 -25.56 11.34 2.87
C LEU A 142 -26.84 12.01 2.37
N ARG A 143 -26.78 13.28 1.94
CA ARG A 143 -27.92 13.94 1.28
C ARG A 143 -28.04 13.60 -0.20
N SER A 144 -26.93 13.27 -0.84
CA SER A 144 -26.86 13.06 -2.30
C SER A 144 -26.98 11.61 -2.70
N LEU A 145 -26.72 10.66 -1.80
CA LEU A 145 -26.70 9.22 -2.10
C LEU A 145 -27.69 8.46 -1.21
N PRO A 146 -28.25 7.32 -1.68
CA PRO A 146 -29.20 6.54 -0.89
C PRO A 146 -28.59 6.02 0.42
N VAL A 147 -29.28 6.28 1.53
CA VAL A 147 -28.91 5.84 2.88
C VAL A 147 -30.00 4.93 3.44
N GLU A 148 -29.63 3.74 3.88
CA GLU A 148 -30.52 2.87 4.65
C GLU A 148 -30.66 3.44 6.09
N PRO A 149 -31.90 3.69 6.57
CA PRO A 149 -32.13 4.32 7.86
C PRO A 149 -31.96 3.37 9.05
N SER A 150 -31.86 2.06 8.83
CA SER A 150 -31.68 1.08 9.91
C SER A 150 -30.35 1.32 10.61
N GLU A 151 -30.38 1.40 11.95
CA GLU A 151 -29.18 1.52 12.79
C GLU A 151 -28.68 0.15 13.31
N ASP A 152 -29.29 -0.95 12.83
CA ASP A 152 -28.86 -2.30 13.21
C ASP A 152 -27.43 -2.56 12.74
N SER A 153 -26.53 -2.79 13.69
CA SER A 153 -25.11 -3.04 13.45
C SER A 153 -24.79 -4.53 13.27
N ALA A 154 -25.79 -5.41 13.32
CA ALA A 154 -25.60 -6.84 13.06
C ALA A 154 -25.19 -7.08 11.59
N PRO A 155 -24.21 -7.99 11.32
CA PRO A 155 -23.77 -8.29 9.97
C PRO A 155 -24.90 -8.77 9.05
N ARG A 156 -25.12 -8.08 7.92
CA ARG A 156 -26.21 -8.38 6.96
C ARG A 156 -25.97 -7.77 5.58
N ALA A 157 -26.74 -8.23 4.59
CA ALA A 157 -26.78 -7.61 3.28
C ALA A 157 -27.52 -6.26 3.33
N VAL A 158 -27.06 -5.28 2.55
CA VAL A 158 -27.62 -3.92 2.44
C VAL A 158 -27.91 -3.62 0.97
N PRO A 159 -29.05 -4.08 0.43
CA PRO A 159 -29.42 -3.84 -0.96
C PRO A 159 -29.97 -2.43 -1.17
N GLY A 160 -29.65 -1.82 -2.31
CA GLY A 160 -30.28 -0.57 -2.74
C GLY A 160 -29.89 0.68 -1.95
N ALA A 161 -28.76 0.64 -1.23
CA ALA A 161 -28.19 1.80 -0.54
C ALA A 161 -26.67 1.88 -0.72
N CYS A 162 -26.14 3.11 -0.70
CA CYS A 162 -24.70 3.38 -0.69
C CYS A 162 -24.17 3.45 0.74
N PHE A 163 -24.99 3.87 1.69
CA PHE A 163 -24.64 3.98 3.11
C PHE A 163 -25.73 3.34 3.99
N CYS A 164 -25.35 2.92 5.19
CA CYS A 164 -26.26 2.52 6.26
C CYS A 164 -25.96 3.33 7.51
N ARG A 165 -26.98 3.79 8.24
CA ARG A 165 -26.77 4.44 9.55
C ARG A 165 -26.16 3.44 10.54
N VAL A 166 -25.22 3.91 11.36
CA VAL A 166 -24.57 3.09 12.41
C VAL A 166 -24.28 3.97 13.62
N ARG A 167 -23.92 3.35 14.75
CA ARG A 167 -23.42 4.08 15.93
C ARG A 167 -22.07 3.54 16.37
N PRO A 168 -21.10 4.40 16.72
CA PRO A 168 -19.88 3.96 17.36
C PRO A 168 -20.16 3.20 18.66
N THR A 169 -19.35 2.19 18.92
CA THR A 169 -19.33 1.47 20.19
C THR A 169 -18.22 2.05 21.07
N PRO A 170 -18.52 2.68 22.22
CA PRO A 170 -17.53 3.33 23.07
C PRO A 170 -16.40 2.40 23.55
N LEU A 171 -15.25 3.00 23.85
CA LEU A 171 -14.06 2.34 24.41
C LEU A 171 -13.85 2.74 25.88
N ARG A 172 -13.18 1.90 26.67
CA ARG A 172 -12.83 2.22 28.08
C ARG A 172 -11.56 3.06 28.13
N ASN A 173 -11.60 4.20 28.83
CA ASN A 173 -10.45 5.08 29.06
C ASN A 173 -9.65 5.40 27.78
N PRO A 174 -10.26 6.05 26.77
CA PRO A 174 -9.55 6.40 25.54
C PRO A 174 -8.39 7.35 25.84
N ARG A 175 -7.24 7.12 25.21
CA ARG A 175 -6.01 7.92 25.37
C ARG A 175 -5.37 8.20 24.03
N LEU A 176 -4.93 9.44 23.82
CA LEU A 176 -4.27 9.83 22.58
C LEU A 176 -2.85 9.26 22.52
N VAL A 177 -2.56 8.55 21.43
CA VAL A 177 -1.19 8.10 21.09
C VAL A 177 -0.45 9.24 20.40
N ALA A 178 -1.01 9.74 19.29
CA ALA A 178 -0.46 10.84 18.50
C ALA A 178 -1.56 11.57 17.71
N MET A 179 -1.27 12.81 17.31
CA MET A 179 -2.09 13.62 16.41
C MET A 179 -1.22 14.24 15.31
N SER A 180 -1.75 14.33 14.09
CA SER A 180 -1.12 15.07 13.00
C SER A 180 -1.76 16.45 12.89
N LEU A 181 -1.01 17.49 13.26
CA LEU A 181 -1.48 18.86 13.13
C LEU A 181 -1.72 19.26 11.66
N PRO A 182 -0.86 18.91 10.69
CA PRO A 182 -1.13 19.18 9.29
C PRO A 182 -2.41 18.51 8.76
N ALA A 183 -2.77 17.32 9.26
CA ALA A 183 -4.02 16.66 8.88
C ALA A 183 -5.25 17.33 9.51
N LEU A 184 -5.19 17.67 10.79
CA LEU A 184 -6.28 18.36 11.50
C LEU A 184 -6.54 19.78 10.97
N ALA A 185 -5.49 20.46 10.47
CA ALA A 185 -5.62 21.76 9.82
C ALA A 185 -6.53 21.72 8.56
N LEU A 186 -6.69 20.56 7.91
CA LEU A 186 -7.66 20.40 6.80
C LEU A 186 -9.10 20.65 7.26
N LEU A 187 -9.39 20.31 8.51
CA LEU A 187 -10.70 20.48 9.15
C LEU A 187 -10.86 21.88 9.79
N GLY A 188 -9.85 22.74 9.69
CA GLY A 188 -9.83 24.05 10.36
C GLY A 188 -9.52 23.98 11.85
N LEU A 189 -8.93 22.86 12.31
CA LEU A 189 -8.51 22.69 13.68
C LEU A 189 -7.03 23.05 13.81
N GLU A 190 -6.74 24.14 14.53
CA GLU A 190 -5.38 24.61 14.81
C GLU A 190 -4.98 24.31 16.25
N ALA A 191 -3.77 23.80 16.45
CA ALA A 191 -3.19 23.62 17.79
C ALA A 191 -2.46 24.90 18.22
N ALA A 192 -3.21 25.98 18.48
CA ALA A 192 -2.67 27.22 19.06
C ALA A 192 -3.08 27.34 20.53
N GLY A 193 -2.14 27.54 21.46
CA GLY A 193 -2.40 27.86 22.87
C GLY A 193 -1.36 27.33 23.87
N PRO A 194 -1.45 27.70 25.15
CA PRO A 194 -0.52 27.30 26.21
C PRO A 194 -0.48 25.79 26.49
N ALA A 195 0.62 25.30 27.07
CA ALA A 195 0.82 23.88 27.38
C ALA A 195 -0.25 23.28 28.34
N ALA A 196 -0.78 24.06 29.28
CA ALA A 196 -1.84 23.61 30.18
C ALA A 196 -3.15 23.27 29.44
N GLU A 197 -3.40 23.88 28.28
CA GLU A 197 -4.55 23.56 27.42
C GLU A 197 -4.27 22.33 26.55
N MET A 198 -3.03 21.85 26.46
CA MET A 198 -2.66 20.71 25.61
C MET A 198 -3.24 19.40 26.15
N GLU A 199 -3.13 19.15 27.46
CA GLU A 199 -3.64 17.92 28.08
C GLU A 199 -5.17 17.82 27.96
N GLU A 200 -5.88 18.93 28.20
CA GLU A 200 -7.33 18.98 28.02
C GLU A 200 -7.75 18.74 26.57
N ARG A 201 -7.02 19.31 25.59
CA ARG A 201 -7.25 19.04 24.17
C ARG A 201 -6.97 17.60 23.78
N GLU A 202 -5.90 16.99 24.30
CA GLU A 202 -5.59 15.58 24.06
C GLU A 202 -6.70 14.68 24.62
N ALA A 203 -7.21 14.99 25.81
CA ALA A 203 -8.33 14.27 26.43
C ALA A 203 -9.64 14.45 25.64
N GLU A 204 -9.94 15.68 25.19
CA GLU A 204 -11.10 15.96 24.35
C GLU A 204 -10.99 15.23 23.00
N ALA A 205 -9.84 15.32 22.33
CA ALA A 205 -9.56 14.60 21.09
C ALA A 205 -9.75 13.09 21.26
N ALA A 206 -9.20 12.52 22.34
CA ALA A 206 -9.35 11.10 22.63
C ALA A 206 -10.81 10.71 22.80
N LEU A 207 -11.62 11.53 23.48
CA LEU A 207 -13.04 11.26 23.72
C LEU A 207 -13.88 11.30 22.43
N TYR A 208 -13.71 12.33 21.60
CA TYR A 208 -14.52 12.48 20.38
C TYR A 208 -14.02 11.61 19.24
N PHE A 209 -12.71 11.56 19.01
CA PHE A 209 -12.13 10.80 17.89
C PHE A 209 -11.95 9.30 18.18
N SER A 210 -12.28 8.81 19.38
CA SER A 210 -12.54 7.38 19.61
C SER A 210 -13.98 6.96 19.32
N GLY A 211 -14.88 7.93 19.08
CA GLY A 211 -16.32 7.68 18.99
C GLY A 211 -17.00 7.46 20.34
N ASN A 212 -16.33 7.77 21.46
CA ASN A 212 -16.97 7.73 22.78
C ASN A 212 -18.01 8.85 22.96
N ARG A 213 -17.81 9.97 22.25
CA ARG A 213 -18.78 11.05 22.12
C ARG A 213 -18.87 11.48 20.67
N LEU A 214 -20.07 11.82 20.23
CA LEU A 214 -20.31 12.31 18.88
C LEU A 214 -20.15 13.83 18.83
N LEU A 215 -19.52 14.32 17.76
CA LEU A 215 -19.41 15.74 17.48
C LEU A 215 -20.80 16.29 17.08
N PRO A 216 -21.17 17.51 17.50
CA PRO A 216 -22.38 18.15 17.01
C PRO A 216 -22.38 18.25 15.48
N GLY A 217 -23.46 17.80 14.82
CA GLY A 217 -23.57 17.77 13.36
C GLY A 217 -23.00 16.51 12.69
N SER A 218 -22.30 15.65 13.44
CA SER A 218 -21.91 14.33 12.94
C SER A 218 -23.13 13.43 12.71
N GLU A 219 -23.03 12.62 11.68
CA GLU A 219 -24.11 11.78 11.17
C GLU A 219 -23.54 10.38 10.83
N PRO A 220 -23.27 9.54 11.85
CA PRO A 220 -22.49 8.35 11.61
C PRO A 220 -23.16 7.36 10.66
N ALA A 221 -22.36 6.84 9.73
CA ALA A 221 -22.81 5.91 8.69
C ALA A 221 -21.68 4.92 8.34
N ALA A 222 -22.02 3.85 7.63
CA ALA A 222 -21.06 2.91 7.09
C ALA A 222 -21.33 2.73 5.59
N HIS A 223 -20.27 2.79 4.78
CA HIS A 223 -20.36 2.71 3.32
C HIS A 223 -20.48 1.27 2.85
N CYS A 224 -21.45 1.00 1.98
CA CYS A 224 -21.65 -0.27 1.30
C CYS A 224 -20.86 -0.31 -0.01
N TYR A 225 -19.96 -1.27 -0.15
CA TYR A 225 -19.21 -1.51 -1.38
C TYR A 225 -18.95 -3.00 -1.60
N CYS A 226 -18.49 -3.36 -2.80
CA CYS A 226 -18.00 -4.69 -3.15
C CYS A 226 -16.50 -4.62 -3.47
N GLY A 227 -15.90 -5.74 -3.89
CA GLY A 227 -14.49 -5.79 -4.26
C GLY A 227 -14.11 -7.09 -4.96
N HIS A 228 -13.11 -7.04 -5.83
CA HIS A 228 -12.34 -8.20 -6.27
C HIS A 228 -11.14 -8.37 -5.35
N GLN A 229 -11.19 -9.39 -4.49
CA GLN A 229 -10.12 -9.71 -3.57
C GLN A 229 -9.21 -10.77 -4.19
N PHE A 230 -7.93 -10.44 -4.36
CA PHE A 230 -6.95 -11.31 -5.04
C PHE A 230 -7.41 -11.80 -6.43
N GLY A 231 -8.16 -10.95 -7.14
CA GLY A 231 -8.67 -11.22 -8.49
C GLY A 231 -10.01 -11.94 -8.55
N SER A 232 -10.57 -12.37 -7.42
CA SER A 232 -11.88 -13.04 -7.36
C SER A 232 -12.94 -12.12 -6.76
N PHE A 233 -14.13 -12.07 -7.34
CA PHE A 233 -15.21 -11.22 -6.83
C PHE A 233 -15.68 -11.66 -5.43
N ALA A 234 -15.70 -10.74 -4.47
CA ALA A 234 -15.98 -11.03 -3.07
C ALA A 234 -17.47 -10.91 -2.70
N GLY A 235 -18.32 -10.37 -3.59
CA GLY A 235 -19.68 -9.97 -3.24
C GLY A 235 -19.67 -8.74 -2.33
N GLN A 236 -20.70 -8.57 -1.49
CA GLN A 236 -20.79 -7.44 -0.58
C GLN A 236 -19.66 -7.45 0.47
N LEU A 237 -18.94 -6.35 0.53
CA LEU A 237 -17.99 -5.99 1.57
C LEU A 237 -18.59 -4.83 2.38
N GLY A 238 -18.01 -3.63 2.29
CA GLY A 238 -18.42 -2.44 3.02
C GLY A 238 -17.48 -2.11 4.18
N ASP A 239 -17.74 -0.97 4.82
CA ASP A 239 -16.98 -0.47 5.96
C ASP A 239 -17.19 -1.38 7.20
N GLY A 240 -16.50 -2.51 7.25
CA GLY A 240 -16.70 -3.53 8.29
C GLY A 240 -16.04 -3.21 9.64
N ALA A 241 -15.15 -2.22 9.68
CA ALA A 241 -14.51 -1.72 10.90
C ALA A 241 -14.23 -0.22 10.79
N ALA A 242 -14.97 0.48 9.95
CA ALA A 242 -14.84 1.90 9.74
C ALA A 242 -16.22 2.54 9.76
N MET A 243 -16.30 3.81 10.14
CA MET A 243 -17.56 4.54 10.23
C MET A 243 -17.33 5.95 9.71
N TYR A 244 -18.04 6.34 8.66
CA TYR A 244 -18.23 7.73 8.29
C TYR A 244 -18.77 8.47 9.52
N LEU A 245 -18.14 9.59 9.88
CA LEU A 245 -18.59 10.46 10.97
C LEU A 245 -19.35 11.67 10.42
N GLY A 246 -18.91 12.19 9.28
CA GLY A 246 -19.47 13.39 8.67
C GLY A 246 -18.49 14.01 7.68
N GLU A 247 -18.96 14.99 6.92
CA GLU A 247 -18.12 15.82 6.06
C GLU A 247 -17.99 17.21 6.66
N VAL A 248 -16.77 17.73 6.75
CA VAL A 248 -16.50 19.07 7.28
C VAL A 248 -16.03 20.01 6.18
N LEU A 249 -16.53 21.24 6.20
CA LEU A 249 -16.01 22.33 5.37
C LEU A 249 -14.74 22.90 6.01
N GLY A 250 -13.62 22.67 5.35
CA GLY A 250 -12.32 23.21 5.74
C GLY A 250 -12.20 24.72 5.48
N PRO A 251 -11.21 25.39 6.09
CA PRO A 251 -11.06 26.85 6.03
C PRO A 251 -10.73 27.38 4.62
N ARG A 252 -10.19 26.52 3.75
CA ARG A 252 -9.86 26.84 2.34
C ARG A 252 -11.00 26.48 1.37
N GLY A 253 -12.21 26.23 1.87
CA GLY A 253 -13.39 25.87 1.06
C GLY A 253 -13.44 24.41 0.61
N GLY A 254 -12.44 23.59 0.95
CA GLY A 254 -12.45 22.15 0.67
C GLY A 254 -13.39 21.38 1.59
N ARG A 255 -14.01 20.31 1.09
CA ARG A 255 -14.83 19.38 1.87
C ARG A 255 -14.02 18.14 2.23
N TRP A 256 -14.10 17.73 3.49
CA TRP A 256 -13.34 16.60 4.01
C TRP A 256 -14.24 15.61 4.72
N GLU A 257 -14.31 14.39 4.20
CA GLU A 257 -14.93 13.24 4.84
C GLU A 257 -14.06 12.78 6.01
N MET A 258 -14.68 12.64 7.19
CA MET A 258 -14.07 12.10 8.40
C MET A 258 -14.56 10.67 8.62
N GLN A 259 -13.63 9.74 8.85
CA GLN A 259 -13.95 8.34 9.12
C GLN A 259 -13.23 7.85 10.39
N LEU A 260 -13.94 7.17 11.29
CA LEU A 260 -13.34 6.48 12.45
C LEU A 260 -13.13 5.00 12.12
N LYS A 261 -11.88 4.55 12.10
CA LYS A 261 -11.53 3.13 11.84
C LYS A 261 -11.19 2.43 13.15
N GLY A 262 -11.97 1.42 13.53
CA GLY A 262 -11.94 0.72 14.81
C GLY A 262 -13.09 1.06 15.77
N ALA A 263 -14.06 1.86 15.30
CA ALA A 263 -15.14 2.41 16.13
C ALA A 263 -16.26 1.41 16.50
N GLY A 264 -16.23 0.17 16.00
CA GLY A 264 -17.20 -0.86 16.37
C GLY A 264 -17.78 -1.60 15.17
N LEU A 265 -18.78 -2.45 15.46
CA LEU A 265 -19.47 -3.25 14.45
C LEU A 265 -20.33 -2.41 13.52
N THR A 266 -20.49 -2.91 12.30
CA THR A 266 -21.39 -2.39 11.27
C THR A 266 -22.08 -3.58 10.58
N PRO A 267 -23.12 -3.36 9.77
CA PRO A 267 -23.68 -4.38 8.89
C PRO A 267 -22.66 -5.10 8.00
N PHE A 268 -21.51 -4.47 7.78
CA PHE A 268 -20.45 -4.93 6.88
C PHE A 268 -19.32 -5.67 7.60
N SER A 269 -19.38 -5.83 8.93
CA SER A 269 -18.32 -6.47 9.72
C SER A 269 -18.13 -7.96 9.40
N ARG A 270 -19.10 -8.61 8.74
CA ARG A 270 -19.08 -10.05 8.43
C ARG A 270 -18.83 -10.88 9.70
N GLN A 271 -17.67 -11.54 9.81
CA GLN A 271 -17.27 -12.32 10.97
C GLN A 271 -16.27 -11.57 11.89
N ALA A 272 -15.91 -10.33 11.54
CA ALA A 272 -15.00 -9.50 12.33
C ALA A 272 -15.75 -8.77 13.46
N ASP A 273 -14.99 -8.26 14.44
CA ASP A 273 -15.51 -7.58 15.63
C ASP A 273 -15.65 -6.05 15.47
N GLY A 274 -15.32 -5.51 14.29
CA GLY A 274 -15.36 -4.07 14.02
C GLY A 274 -14.26 -3.25 14.73
N ARG A 275 -13.28 -3.92 15.36
CA ARG A 275 -12.20 -3.27 16.12
C ARG A 275 -10.85 -3.36 15.41
N LYS A 276 -10.03 -2.33 15.65
CA LYS A 276 -8.61 -2.29 15.26
C LYS A 276 -7.73 -2.29 16.50
N VAL A 277 -6.48 -2.67 16.32
CA VAL A 277 -5.50 -2.84 17.39
C VAL A 277 -4.35 -1.85 17.24
N LEU A 278 -3.64 -1.61 18.34
CA LEU A 278 -2.61 -0.57 18.46
C LEU A 278 -1.57 -0.62 17.33
N ARG A 279 -0.96 -1.80 17.08
CA ARG A 279 0.05 -1.98 16.02
C ARG A 279 -0.44 -1.57 14.63
N SER A 280 -1.61 -2.05 14.22
CA SER A 280 -2.17 -1.77 12.89
C SER A 280 -2.57 -0.29 12.74
N SER A 281 -3.07 0.30 13.82
CA SER A 281 -3.49 1.70 13.88
C SER A 281 -2.30 2.66 13.81
N ILE A 282 -1.21 2.36 14.51
CA ILE A 282 0.05 3.14 14.44
C ILE A 282 0.63 3.08 13.03
N ARG A 283 0.67 1.89 12.40
CA ARG A 283 1.17 1.75 11.02
C ARG A 283 0.35 2.57 10.03
N GLU A 284 -0.97 2.48 10.09
CA GLU A 284 -1.86 3.24 9.20
C GLU A 284 -1.72 4.76 9.45
N PHE A 285 -1.69 5.19 10.70
CA PHE A 285 -1.49 6.59 11.07
C PHE A 285 -0.18 7.16 10.53
N LEU A 286 0.95 6.51 10.85
CA LEU A 286 2.28 6.97 10.42
C LEU A 286 2.44 6.92 8.91
N CYS A 287 1.94 5.88 8.23
CA CYS A 287 2.12 5.74 6.79
C CYS A 287 1.27 6.73 5.99
N SER A 288 0.07 7.04 6.46
CA SER A 288 -0.77 8.09 5.87
C SER A 288 -0.02 9.42 5.81
N GLU A 289 0.60 9.80 6.92
CA GLU A 289 1.31 11.07 7.01
C GLU A 289 2.67 11.03 6.30
N ALA A 290 3.40 9.90 6.37
CA ALA A 290 4.62 9.72 5.58
C ALA A 290 4.38 9.91 4.08
N MET A 291 3.33 9.29 3.54
CA MET A 291 2.99 9.41 2.11
C MET A 291 2.63 10.85 1.73
N PHE A 292 1.90 11.56 2.60
CA PHE A 292 1.58 12.97 2.39
C PHE A 292 2.84 13.85 2.33
N HIS A 293 3.76 13.69 3.28
CA HIS A 293 5.00 14.47 3.33
C HIS A 293 6.02 14.09 2.27
N LEU A 294 5.92 12.88 1.70
CA LEU A 294 6.62 12.49 0.45
C LEU A 294 5.99 13.12 -0.80
N GLY A 295 4.85 13.81 -0.69
CA GLY A 295 4.13 14.42 -1.81
C GLY A 295 3.30 13.43 -2.62
N ILE A 296 2.98 12.26 -2.07
CA ILE A 296 2.19 11.23 -2.73
C ILE A 296 0.72 11.35 -2.31
N PRO A 297 -0.25 11.38 -3.25
CA PRO A 297 -1.67 11.47 -2.92
C PRO A 297 -2.12 10.33 -1.99
N THR A 298 -2.75 10.68 -0.88
CA THR A 298 -3.13 9.72 0.16
C THR A 298 -4.29 10.21 1.04
N THR A 299 -5.01 9.27 1.65
CA THR A 299 -5.84 9.55 2.83
C THR A 299 -4.97 10.02 3.99
N ARG A 300 -5.45 10.99 4.76
CA ARG A 300 -4.74 11.58 5.91
C ARG A 300 -5.18 10.94 7.21
N ALA A 301 -4.34 10.99 8.23
CA ALA A 301 -4.66 10.47 9.55
C ALA A 301 -4.56 11.57 10.60
N GLY A 302 -5.71 12.00 11.14
CA GLY A 302 -5.78 13.10 12.10
C GLY A 302 -5.31 12.70 13.50
N THR A 303 -5.79 11.57 14.02
CA THR A 303 -5.46 11.08 15.37
C THR A 303 -5.38 9.57 15.45
N CYS A 304 -4.56 9.06 16.36
CA CYS A 304 -4.53 7.67 16.80
C CYS A 304 -4.86 7.61 18.30
N VAL A 305 -5.95 6.93 18.66
CA VAL A 305 -6.47 6.87 20.04
C VAL A 305 -6.55 5.42 20.49
N THR A 306 -5.82 5.06 21.55
CA THR A 306 -5.86 3.72 22.16
C THR A 306 -6.78 3.68 23.37
N SER A 307 -6.98 2.51 23.97
CA SER A 307 -7.91 2.31 25.09
C SER A 307 -7.55 1.11 25.96
N ASP A 308 -8.24 0.96 27.09
CA ASP A 308 -8.15 -0.22 27.95
C ASP A 308 -9.18 -1.31 27.54
N SER A 309 -9.95 -1.09 26.48
CA SER A 309 -10.73 -2.16 25.84
C SER A 309 -9.80 -3.08 25.06
N GLU A 310 -10.03 -4.39 25.12
CA GLU A 310 -9.17 -5.38 24.47
C GLU A 310 -9.97 -6.30 23.56
N VAL A 311 -9.31 -6.80 22.53
CA VAL A 311 -9.81 -7.83 21.61
C VAL A 311 -8.76 -8.91 21.41
N VAL A 312 -9.22 -10.12 21.10
CA VAL A 312 -8.33 -11.26 20.85
C VAL A 312 -7.90 -11.25 19.38
N ARG A 313 -6.61 -11.38 19.12
CA ARG A 313 -6.02 -11.50 17.78
C ARG A 313 -5.01 -12.61 17.75
N ASP A 314 -5.05 -13.41 16.70
CA ASP A 314 -3.95 -14.28 16.30
C ASP A 314 -3.19 -13.57 15.18
N ILE A 315 -2.00 -13.04 15.49
CA ILE A 315 -1.25 -12.13 14.61
C ILE A 315 -0.75 -12.86 13.36
N PHE A 316 -0.30 -14.11 13.54
CA PHE A 316 0.34 -14.91 12.50
C PHE A 316 -0.52 -16.08 12.04
N TYR A 317 -1.76 -16.19 12.55
CA TYR A 317 -2.66 -17.32 12.30
C TYR A 317 -2.02 -18.66 12.69
N ASP A 318 -1.18 -18.66 13.73
CA ASP A 318 -0.37 -19.80 14.18
C ASP A 318 -0.99 -20.54 15.37
N GLY A 319 -2.16 -20.09 15.83
CA GLY A 319 -2.86 -20.64 16.99
C GLY A 319 -2.44 -20.03 18.32
N ASN A 320 -1.65 -18.95 18.34
CA ASN A 320 -1.22 -18.25 19.56
C ASN A 320 -1.91 -16.87 19.72
N PRO A 321 -3.22 -16.84 20.02
CA PRO A 321 -3.95 -15.59 20.14
C PRO A 321 -3.51 -14.78 21.38
N LYS A 322 -3.41 -13.47 21.20
CA LYS A 322 -3.09 -12.49 22.25
C LYS A 322 -4.23 -11.49 22.41
N LYS A 323 -4.35 -10.92 23.61
CA LYS A 323 -5.19 -9.74 23.83
C LYS A 323 -4.43 -8.50 23.38
N GLU A 324 -5.06 -7.71 22.53
CA GLU A 324 -4.51 -6.44 22.05
C GLU A 324 -5.48 -5.31 22.35
N ARG A 325 -4.96 -4.11 22.65
CA ARG A 325 -5.76 -2.92 22.95
C ARG A 325 -6.50 -2.42 21.72
N CYS A 326 -7.80 -2.21 21.86
CA CYS A 326 -8.64 -1.54 20.88
C CYS A 326 -8.14 -0.12 20.65
N THR A 327 -7.92 0.22 19.39
CA THR A 327 -7.39 1.51 18.96
C THR A 327 -8.20 2.02 17.77
N VAL A 328 -8.41 3.33 17.71
CA VAL A 328 -9.19 4.02 16.67
C VAL A 328 -8.30 5.04 15.96
N VAL A 329 -8.38 5.07 14.64
CA VAL A 329 -7.74 6.09 13.80
C VAL A 329 -8.82 7.00 13.22
N LEU A 330 -8.65 8.31 13.38
CA LEU A 330 -9.39 9.30 12.61
C LEU A 330 -8.73 9.43 11.23
N ARG A 331 -9.44 9.03 10.19
CA ARG A 331 -9.03 9.17 8.79
C ARG A 331 -9.74 10.37 8.19
N ILE A 332 -9.06 11.08 7.30
CA ILE A 332 -9.54 12.29 6.63
C ILE A 332 -9.24 12.16 5.13
N ALA A 333 -10.22 12.36 4.28
CA ALA A 333 -10.04 12.37 2.82
C ALA A 333 -11.08 13.28 2.16
N SER A 334 -10.90 13.63 0.88
CA SER A 334 -11.97 14.27 0.12
C SER A 334 -13.17 13.33 -0.04
N THR A 335 -12.90 12.03 -0.21
CA THR A 335 -13.90 10.96 -0.12
C THR A 335 -13.25 9.60 0.10
N PHE A 336 -13.97 8.67 0.73
CA PHE A 336 -13.61 7.24 0.82
C PHE A 336 -14.35 6.36 -0.21
N LEU A 337 -14.92 6.96 -1.27
CA LEU A 337 -15.44 6.22 -2.42
C LEU A 337 -14.31 5.50 -3.18
N ARG A 338 -14.59 4.26 -3.60
CA ARG A 338 -13.63 3.31 -4.17
C ARG A 338 -14.11 2.84 -5.54
N PHE A 339 -13.27 2.12 -6.29
CA PHE A 339 -13.74 1.40 -7.47
C PHE A 339 -14.80 0.37 -7.07
N GLY A 340 -14.56 -0.34 -5.97
CA GLY A 340 -15.50 -1.28 -5.36
C GLY A 340 -16.88 -0.69 -4.99
N SER A 341 -17.00 0.64 -4.82
CA SER A 341 -18.28 1.31 -4.60
C SER A 341 -19.23 1.14 -5.78
N PHE A 342 -18.71 1.12 -7.01
CA PHE A 342 -19.50 0.87 -8.22
C PHE A 342 -19.73 -0.63 -8.47
N GLU A 343 -18.97 -1.51 -7.82
CA GLU A 343 -19.13 -2.95 -7.96
C GLU A 343 -20.37 -3.49 -7.21
N ILE A 344 -21.08 -2.66 -6.44
CA ILE A 344 -22.37 -3.04 -5.84
C ILE A 344 -23.45 -3.35 -6.88
N PHE A 345 -23.26 -2.86 -8.12
CA PHE A 345 -24.13 -3.10 -9.28
C PHE A 345 -23.72 -4.32 -10.11
N LYS A 346 -22.61 -5.00 -9.77
CA LYS A 346 -22.08 -6.10 -10.58
C LYS A 346 -23.07 -7.28 -10.62
N PRO A 347 -23.44 -7.79 -11.81
CA PRO A 347 -24.28 -8.98 -11.94
C PRO A 347 -23.56 -10.23 -11.41
N THR A 348 -24.25 -11.37 -11.41
CA THR A 348 -23.67 -12.63 -10.95
C THR A 348 -22.38 -12.94 -11.69
N ASP A 349 -21.29 -13.05 -10.93
CA ASP A 349 -19.98 -13.41 -11.42
C ASP A 349 -19.94 -14.91 -11.77
N GLU A 350 -19.48 -15.23 -12.98
CA GLU A 350 -19.51 -16.61 -13.50
C GLU A 350 -18.63 -17.57 -12.70
N TYR A 351 -17.53 -17.07 -12.14
CA TYR A 351 -16.54 -17.90 -11.43
C TYR A 351 -16.92 -18.13 -9.97
N THR A 352 -17.39 -17.08 -9.29
CA THR A 352 -17.67 -17.13 -7.84
C THR A 352 -19.14 -17.35 -7.52
N GLY A 353 -20.05 -17.14 -8.48
CA GLY A 353 -21.50 -17.17 -8.27
C GLY A 353 -22.02 -16.01 -7.40
N ARG A 354 -21.17 -15.07 -7.01
CA ARG A 354 -21.53 -13.91 -6.17
C ARG A 354 -22.01 -12.75 -7.03
N LYS A 355 -22.85 -11.89 -6.46
CA LYS A 355 -23.35 -10.67 -7.11
C LYS A 355 -23.27 -9.48 -6.16
N GLY A 356 -23.29 -8.27 -6.70
CA GLY A 356 -23.46 -7.07 -5.90
C GLY A 356 -24.86 -7.00 -5.28
N PRO A 357 -25.04 -6.29 -4.15
CA PRO A 357 -26.34 -6.18 -3.48
C PRO A 357 -27.35 -5.29 -4.23
N SER A 358 -26.91 -4.52 -5.24
CA SER A 358 -27.71 -3.50 -5.93
C SER A 358 -27.77 -3.69 -7.46
N VAL A 359 -27.57 -4.91 -7.98
CA VAL A 359 -27.45 -5.23 -9.43
C VAL A 359 -28.43 -4.49 -10.36
N ASN A 360 -29.70 -4.37 -9.97
CA ASN A 360 -30.75 -3.81 -10.83
C ASN A 360 -31.06 -2.33 -10.52
N ARG A 361 -30.19 -1.63 -9.80
CA ARG A 361 -30.40 -0.23 -9.37
C ARG A 361 -29.53 0.74 -10.16
N ASN A 362 -29.75 0.80 -11.47
CA ASN A 362 -29.03 1.71 -12.36
C ASN A 362 -29.29 3.18 -12.03
N ASP A 363 -30.45 3.49 -11.45
CA ASP A 363 -30.77 4.81 -10.89
C ASP A 363 -29.75 5.26 -9.85
N ILE A 364 -29.33 4.37 -8.94
CA ILE A 364 -28.31 4.67 -7.94
C ILE A 364 -26.93 4.81 -8.59
N ARG A 365 -26.61 4.00 -9.60
CA ARG A 365 -25.34 4.11 -10.34
C ARG A 365 -25.19 5.50 -10.98
N ILE A 366 -26.23 5.97 -11.67
CA ILE A 366 -26.28 7.29 -12.29
C ILE A 366 -26.09 8.36 -11.21
N GLN A 367 -26.86 8.28 -10.13
CA GLN A 367 -26.77 9.21 -9.00
C GLN A 367 -25.36 9.25 -8.37
N MET A 368 -24.69 8.10 -8.25
CA MET A 368 -23.30 8.02 -7.78
C MET A 368 -22.33 8.68 -8.75
N LEU A 369 -22.49 8.49 -10.06
CA LEU A 369 -21.66 9.17 -11.07
C LEU A 369 -21.87 10.68 -11.05
N ASP A 370 -23.12 11.13 -11.00
CA ASP A 370 -23.46 12.55 -10.91
C ASP A 370 -22.86 13.17 -9.64
N TYR A 371 -22.95 12.49 -8.49
CA TYR A 371 -22.34 12.93 -7.26
C TYR A 371 -20.81 13.00 -7.36
N VAL A 372 -20.17 11.92 -7.80
CA VAL A 372 -18.70 11.84 -7.88
C VAL A 372 -18.14 12.89 -8.84
N ILE A 373 -18.69 12.96 -10.05
CA ILE A 373 -18.19 13.86 -11.09
C ILE A 373 -18.52 15.31 -10.71
N GLY A 374 -19.76 15.60 -10.29
CA GLY A 374 -20.16 16.95 -9.90
C GLY A 374 -19.41 17.50 -8.68
N THR A 375 -19.00 16.63 -7.75
CA THR A 375 -18.32 17.07 -6.51
C THR A 375 -16.80 17.10 -6.63
N PHE A 376 -16.20 16.09 -7.26
CA PHE A 376 -14.73 15.91 -7.28
C PHE A 376 -14.06 16.17 -8.63
N TYR A 377 -14.87 16.35 -9.68
CA TYR A 377 -14.43 16.67 -11.05
C TYR A 377 -15.35 17.74 -11.69
N PRO A 378 -15.62 18.86 -10.99
CA PRO A 378 -16.59 19.85 -11.43
C PRO A 378 -16.27 20.43 -12.82
N GLU A 379 -14.98 20.54 -13.17
CA GLU A 379 -14.53 20.97 -14.50
C GLU A 379 -14.99 20.01 -15.61
N ILE A 380 -15.06 18.72 -15.33
CA ILE A 380 -15.57 17.71 -16.27
C ILE A 380 -17.09 17.80 -16.36
N GLN A 381 -17.77 18.01 -15.22
CA GLN A 381 -19.21 18.20 -15.19
C GLN A 381 -19.64 19.44 -16.01
N GLU A 382 -18.90 20.54 -15.90
CA GLU A 382 -19.15 21.78 -16.63
C GLU A 382 -18.90 21.61 -18.14
N ALA A 383 -17.77 20.99 -18.53
CA ALA A 383 -17.40 20.84 -19.93
C ALA A 383 -18.33 19.93 -20.74
N TYR A 384 -19.05 19.01 -20.08
CA TYR A 384 -19.89 17.99 -20.72
C TYR A 384 -21.30 17.91 -20.12
N SER A 385 -21.87 19.04 -19.69
CA SER A 385 -23.17 19.10 -19.00
C SER A 385 -24.32 18.41 -19.76
N ASP A 386 -24.27 18.45 -21.10
CA ASP A 386 -25.34 17.99 -21.97
C ASP A 386 -25.11 16.57 -22.55
N ASN A 387 -23.99 15.93 -22.19
CA ASN A 387 -23.62 14.61 -22.70
C ASN A 387 -22.99 13.73 -21.61
N SER A 388 -23.83 12.91 -20.96
CA SER A 388 -23.41 12.03 -19.87
C SER A 388 -22.35 11.01 -20.27
N ILE A 389 -22.41 10.44 -21.48
CA ILE A 389 -21.43 9.46 -21.95
C ILE A 389 -20.06 10.11 -22.12
N GLN A 390 -19.98 11.28 -22.76
CA GLN A 390 -18.72 12.01 -22.91
C GLN A 390 -18.19 12.49 -21.56
N ARG A 391 -19.06 12.96 -20.67
CA ARG A 391 -18.71 13.31 -19.29
C ARG A 391 -18.10 12.11 -18.55
N ASN A 392 -18.75 10.96 -18.59
CA ASN A 392 -18.30 9.75 -17.91
C ASN A 392 -16.99 9.21 -18.53
N ALA A 393 -16.82 9.33 -19.85
CA ALA A 393 -15.58 9.00 -20.54
C ALA A 393 -14.43 9.93 -20.14
N ALA A 394 -14.67 11.25 -20.05
CA ALA A 394 -13.68 12.22 -19.60
C ALA A 394 -13.29 11.98 -18.12
N PHE A 395 -14.27 11.67 -17.26
CA PHE A 395 -14.01 11.25 -15.89
C PHE A 395 -13.16 9.97 -15.83
N PHE A 396 -13.52 8.93 -16.60
CA PHE A 396 -12.78 7.67 -16.63
C PHE A 396 -11.33 7.86 -17.12
N LYS A 397 -11.14 8.73 -18.12
CA LYS A 397 -9.81 9.14 -18.60
C LYS A 397 -9.00 9.84 -17.50
N GLU A 398 -9.59 10.75 -16.76
CA GLU A 398 -8.88 11.45 -15.68
C GLU A 398 -8.52 10.51 -14.52
N ILE A 399 -9.43 9.63 -14.07
CA ILE A 399 -9.09 8.66 -13.02
C ILE A 399 -8.04 7.65 -13.48
N THR A 400 -8.06 7.24 -14.75
CA THR A 400 -7.01 6.41 -15.36
C THR A 400 -5.64 7.08 -15.23
N LYS A 401 -5.53 8.37 -15.57
CA LYS A 401 -4.29 9.14 -15.43
C LYS A 401 -3.85 9.32 -13.98
N ARG A 402 -4.79 9.63 -13.08
CA ARG A 402 -4.48 9.78 -11.65
C ARG A 402 -3.95 8.49 -11.05
N THR A 403 -4.56 7.35 -11.37
CA THR A 403 -4.09 6.04 -10.92
C THR A 403 -2.71 5.70 -11.51
N ALA A 404 -2.47 5.96 -12.80
CA ALA A 404 -1.16 5.75 -13.43
C ALA A 404 -0.05 6.57 -12.77
N ARG A 405 -0.29 7.87 -12.51
CA ARG A 405 0.66 8.75 -11.79
C ARG A 405 0.89 8.25 -10.36
N LEU A 406 -0.16 7.87 -9.65
CA LEU A 406 -0.08 7.39 -8.27
C LEU A 406 0.83 6.17 -8.14
N VAL A 407 0.62 5.15 -8.98
CA VAL A 407 1.46 3.94 -8.93
C VAL A 407 2.88 4.22 -9.41
N ALA A 408 3.09 5.14 -10.35
CA ALA A 408 4.43 5.61 -10.72
C ALA A 408 5.16 6.24 -9.52
N GLU A 409 4.51 7.07 -8.70
CA GLU A 409 5.08 7.60 -7.46
C GLU A 409 5.45 6.48 -6.48
N TRP A 410 4.59 5.46 -6.33
CA TRP A 410 4.88 4.29 -5.48
C TRP A 410 6.15 3.57 -5.94
N GLN A 411 6.32 3.37 -7.25
CA GLN A 411 7.55 2.79 -7.80
C GLN A 411 8.76 3.70 -7.53
N CYS A 412 8.64 5.02 -7.64
CA CYS A 412 9.77 5.93 -7.42
C CYS A 412 10.25 6.02 -5.96
N VAL A 413 9.44 5.63 -4.98
CA VAL A 413 9.82 5.61 -3.55
C VAL A 413 9.95 4.20 -2.97
N GLY A 414 9.81 3.16 -3.79
CA GLY A 414 9.91 1.77 -3.33
C GLY A 414 8.76 1.35 -2.40
N PHE A 415 7.58 1.96 -2.53
CA PHE A 415 6.41 1.61 -1.74
C PHE A 415 5.67 0.40 -2.34
N CYS A 416 5.39 -0.60 -1.51
CA CYS A 416 4.58 -1.76 -1.85
C CYS A 416 3.32 -1.81 -0.98
N HIS A 417 2.14 -1.70 -1.59
CA HIS A 417 0.86 -1.59 -0.90
C HIS A 417 0.41 -2.91 -0.26
N GLY A 418 0.70 -4.05 -0.90
CA GLY A 418 0.41 -5.40 -0.40
C GLY A 418 -1.02 -5.92 -0.55
N VAL A 419 -2.03 -5.05 -0.77
CA VAL A 419 -3.44 -5.44 -0.94
C VAL A 419 -4.16 -4.52 -1.94
N LEU A 420 -3.81 -4.63 -3.22
CA LEU A 420 -4.41 -3.83 -4.30
C LEU A 420 -5.69 -4.49 -4.86
N ASN A 421 -6.65 -4.74 -3.97
CA ASN A 421 -8.01 -5.12 -4.37
C ASN A 421 -8.76 -3.89 -4.92
N THR A 422 -9.83 -4.09 -5.70
CA THR A 422 -10.64 -2.98 -6.23
C THR A 422 -11.35 -2.17 -5.14
N ASP A 423 -11.63 -2.77 -3.97
CA ASP A 423 -12.12 -2.05 -2.79
C ASP A 423 -11.07 -1.15 -2.14
N ASN A 424 -9.78 -1.27 -2.49
CA ASN A 424 -8.71 -0.40 -2.00
C ASN A 424 -8.19 0.55 -3.08
N MET A 425 -8.95 0.77 -4.16
CA MET A 425 -8.63 1.75 -5.19
C MET A 425 -9.55 2.97 -5.05
N SER A 426 -8.99 4.11 -4.69
CA SER A 426 -9.73 5.36 -4.51
C SER A 426 -10.26 5.91 -5.83
N ILE A 427 -11.52 6.37 -5.84
CA ILE A 427 -12.13 7.00 -7.02
C ILE A 427 -11.55 8.37 -7.36
N VAL A 428 -10.74 8.95 -6.45
CA VAL A 428 -10.07 10.25 -6.63
C VAL A 428 -8.54 10.13 -6.74
N GLY A 429 -8.00 8.90 -6.79
CA GLY A 429 -6.57 8.65 -6.98
C GLY A 429 -5.72 8.86 -5.72
N LEU A 430 -6.25 8.48 -4.55
CA LEU A 430 -5.51 8.48 -3.28
C LEU A 430 -5.00 7.08 -2.92
N THR A 431 -3.82 7.00 -2.30
CA THR A 431 -3.40 5.82 -1.51
C THR A 431 -4.36 5.66 -0.34
N ILE A 432 -4.92 4.46 -0.13
CA ILE A 432 -5.98 4.20 0.84
C ILE A 432 -5.84 2.80 1.45
N ASP A 433 -6.27 2.63 2.70
CA ASP A 433 -6.33 1.33 3.41
C ASP A 433 -4.96 0.66 3.59
N TYR A 434 -4.12 1.32 4.39
CA TYR A 434 -2.84 0.80 4.87
C TYR A 434 -3.02 -0.43 5.75
N GLY A 435 -2.70 -1.61 5.20
CA GLY A 435 -2.63 -2.88 5.93
C GLY A 435 -1.18 -3.40 5.95
N PRO A 436 -0.90 -4.51 5.25
CA PRO A 436 0.45 -5.07 5.15
C PRO A 436 1.28 -4.39 4.05
N PHE A 437 1.40 -3.06 4.12
CA PHE A 437 2.28 -2.31 3.24
C PHE A 437 3.76 -2.46 3.68
N GLY A 438 4.69 -2.10 2.81
CA GLY A 438 6.09 -1.94 3.16
C GLY A 438 6.81 -0.97 2.23
N PHE A 439 7.68 -0.14 2.78
CA PHE A 439 8.73 0.50 1.98
C PHE A 439 9.89 -0.47 1.84
N MET A 440 10.43 -0.55 0.64
CA MET A 440 11.50 -1.45 0.29
C MET A 440 12.81 -1.01 0.95
N ASP A 441 13.41 -1.90 1.73
CA ASP A 441 14.74 -1.68 2.29
C ASP A 441 15.80 -1.92 1.21
N ARG A 442 16.11 -3.18 0.88
CA ARG A 442 16.96 -3.54 -0.27
C ARG A 442 16.12 -3.62 -1.54
N TYR A 443 16.65 -3.17 -2.67
CA TYR A 443 15.93 -3.30 -3.93
C TYR A 443 15.72 -4.77 -4.33
N ASP A 444 14.46 -5.17 -4.41
CA ASP A 444 14.01 -6.47 -4.87
C ASP A 444 12.76 -6.26 -5.73
N PRO A 445 12.84 -6.42 -7.06
CA PRO A 445 11.69 -6.19 -7.94
C PRO A 445 10.52 -7.12 -7.62
N GLU A 446 10.79 -8.30 -7.05
CA GLU A 446 9.77 -9.27 -6.65
C GLU A 446 9.36 -9.16 -5.18
N HIS A 447 9.72 -8.06 -4.50
CA HIS A 447 9.39 -7.88 -3.09
C HIS A 447 7.89 -8.02 -2.82
N ILE A 448 7.54 -8.90 -1.88
CA ILE A 448 6.19 -9.12 -1.37
C ILE A 448 6.16 -8.64 0.07
N CYS A 449 5.44 -7.55 0.36
CA CYS A 449 5.31 -7.01 1.72
C CYS A 449 4.23 -7.69 2.55
N ASN A 450 3.26 -8.34 1.88
CA ASN A 450 2.15 -9.02 2.53
C ASN A 450 2.45 -10.51 2.75
N GLY A 451 2.60 -10.91 4.02
CA GLY A 451 2.84 -12.31 4.39
C GLY A 451 1.74 -13.29 3.96
N SER A 452 0.54 -12.79 3.65
CA SER A 452 -0.58 -13.61 3.14
C SER A 452 -0.60 -13.76 1.60
N ASP A 453 0.19 -12.98 0.85
CA ASP A 453 0.27 -13.07 -0.61
C ASP A 453 1.29 -14.12 -1.06
N ASN A 454 0.90 -15.38 -0.93
CA ASN A 454 1.74 -16.53 -1.32
C ASN A 454 2.02 -16.63 -2.82
N THR A 455 1.34 -15.84 -3.65
CA THR A 455 1.47 -15.86 -5.11
C THR A 455 2.27 -14.69 -5.67
N GLY A 456 2.55 -13.67 -4.85
CA GLY A 456 3.14 -12.41 -5.29
C GLY A 456 2.26 -11.66 -6.27
N ARG A 457 0.93 -11.75 -6.13
CA ARG A 457 -0.02 -10.99 -6.97
C ARG A 457 0.22 -9.49 -6.85
N TYR A 458 0.51 -9.03 -5.63
CA TYR A 458 0.72 -7.63 -5.27
C TYR A 458 2.20 -7.33 -4.99
N ALA A 459 3.12 -8.12 -5.56
CA ALA A 459 4.54 -7.83 -5.51
C ALA A 459 4.83 -6.44 -6.12
N TYR A 460 5.94 -5.83 -5.70
CA TYR A 460 6.31 -4.47 -6.10
C TYR A 460 6.30 -4.25 -7.62
N ASN A 461 6.88 -5.15 -8.43
CA ASN A 461 6.87 -5.04 -9.88
C ASN A 461 5.49 -5.30 -10.55
N LYS A 462 4.50 -5.82 -9.81
CA LYS A 462 3.15 -6.10 -10.32
C LYS A 462 2.17 -4.95 -10.10
N GLN A 463 2.47 -4.00 -9.22
CA GLN A 463 1.54 -2.93 -8.87
C GLN A 463 1.01 -2.15 -10.08
N PRO A 464 1.83 -1.77 -11.10
CA PRO A 464 1.33 -1.06 -12.28
C PRO A 464 0.29 -1.85 -13.06
N GLU A 465 0.55 -3.12 -13.35
CA GLU A 465 -0.38 -3.98 -14.10
C GLU A 465 -1.65 -4.30 -13.30
N ILE A 466 -1.53 -4.45 -11.98
CA ILE A 466 -2.69 -4.67 -11.11
C ILE A 466 -3.58 -3.43 -11.05
N CYS A 467 -3.00 -2.22 -10.99
CA CYS A 467 -3.78 -0.99 -11.02
C CYS A 467 -4.51 -0.81 -12.36
N LYS A 468 -3.86 -1.16 -13.48
CA LYS A 468 -4.51 -1.21 -14.81
C LYS A 468 -5.65 -2.22 -14.84
N TRP A 469 -5.45 -3.42 -14.29
CA TRP A 469 -6.48 -4.43 -14.18
C TRP A 469 -7.67 -3.96 -13.32
N ASN A 470 -7.41 -3.26 -12.21
CA ASN A 470 -8.45 -2.69 -11.36
C ASN A 470 -9.26 -1.59 -12.08
N LEU A 471 -8.63 -0.78 -12.95
CA LEU A 471 -9.35 0.18 -13.81
C LEU A 471 -10.25 -0.53 -14.82
N GLY A 472 -9.83 -1.68 -15.35
CA GLY A 472 -10.70 -2.53 -16.17
C GLY A 472 -11.93 -3.03 -15.40
N LYS A 473 -11.78 -3.35 -14.11
CA LYS A 473 -12.93 -3.70 -13.25
C LYS A 473 -13.85 -2.52 -12.94
N LEU A 474 -13.30 -1.31 -12.80
CA LEU A 474 -14.11 -0.12 -12.75
C LEU A 474 -14.89 0.09 -14.05
N ALA A 475 -14.25 -0.06 -15.21
CA ALA A 475 -14.91 0.05 -16.52
C ALA A 475 -16.11 -0.91 -16.64
N GLU A 476 -15.93 -2.19 -16.28
CA GLU A 476 -17.01 -3.17 -16.21
C GLU A 476 -18.16 -2.73 -15.29
N ALA A 477 -17.84 -2.12 -14.15
CA ALA A 477 -18.83 -1.69 -13.15
C ALA A 477 -19.65 -0.46 -13.58
N LEU A 478 -19.13 0.34 -14.50
CA LEU A 478 -19.77 1.56 -15.03
C LEU A 478 -20.77 1.29 -16.16
N VAL A 479 -20.77 0.10 -16.77
CA VAL A 479 -21.74 -0.28 -17.82
C VAL A 479 -23.18 -0.28 -17.28
N PRO A 480 -24.17 0.37 -17.93
CA PRO A 480 -24.13 0.91 -19.30
C PRO A 480 -23.80 2.41 -19.40
N GLU A 481 -23.58 3.10 -18.28
CA GLU A 481 -23.36 4.57 -18.24
C GLU A 481 -22.06 4.99 -18.92
N LEU A 482 -21.09 4.07 -19.00
CA LEU A 482 -19.94 4.17 -19.87
C LEU A 482 -19.82 2.85 -20.66
N PRO A 483 -20.06 2.85 -21.99
CA PRO A 483 -19.87 1.67 -22.83
C PRO A 483 -18.44 1.15 -22.74
N LEU A 484 -18.31 -0.19 -22.70
CA LEU A 484 -17.03 -0.85 -22.46
C LEU A 484 -16.01 -0.53 -23.57
N GLU A 485 -16.48 -0.44 -24.81
CA GLU A 485 -15.67 -0.13 -25.99
C GLU A 485 -14.98 1.24 -25.89
N ILE A 486 -15.59 2.20 -25.20
CA ILE A 486 -15.01 3.53 -24.97
C ILE A 486 -13.98 3.47 -23.85
N SER A 487 -14.33 2.84 -22.72
CA SER A 487 -13.43 2.74 -21.57
C SER A 487 -12.19 1.89 -21.84
N GLU A 488 -12.31 0.80 -22.59
CA GLU A 488 -11.18 -0.06 -22.96
C GLU A 488 -10.19 0.69 -23.85
N LEU A 489 -10.69 1.46 -24.83
CA LEU A 489 -9.86 2.30 -25.67
C LEU A 489 -9.11 3.36 -24.86
N ILE A 490 -9.79 4.04 -23.93
CA ILE A 490 -9.15 5.01 -23.02
C ILE A 490 -8.05 4.35 -22.18
N LEU A 491 -8.29 3.15 -21.66
CA LEU A 491 -7.32 2.43 -20.83
C LEU A 491 -6.09 2.02 -21.64
N GLU A 492 -6.28 1.58 -22.89
CA GLU A 492 -5.21 1.22 -23.82
C GLU A 492 -4.38 2.44 -24.25
N GLU A 493 -5.02 3.56 -24.53
CA GLU A 493 -4.36 4.77 -25.03
C GLU A 493 -3.65 5.58 -23.94
N GLU A 494 -4.21 5.66 -22.73
CA GLU A 494 -3.80 6.66 -21.73
C GLU A 494 -2.95 6.09 -20.59
N TYR A 495 -3.17 4.84 -20.17
CA TYR A 495 -2.58 4.35 -18.92
C TYR A 495 -1.06 4.16 -18.99
N ASP A 496 -0.58 3.36 -19.94
CA ASP A 496 0.84 3.02 -20.05
C ASP A 496 1.65 4.27 -20.39
N ALA A 497 1.14 5.09 -21.31
CA ALA A 497 1.76 6.36 -21.71
C ALA A 497 1.89 7.35 -20.54
N GLU A 498 0.84 7.50 -19.72
CA GLU A 498 0.89 8.40 -18.56
C GLU A 498 1.80 7.83 -17.45
N PHE A 499 1.76 6.52 -17.20
CA PHE A 499 2.63 5.85 -16.23
C PHE A 499 4.11 6.03 -16.58
N GLU A 500 4.50 5.66 -17.80
CA GLU A 500 5.89 5.71 -18.27
C GLU A 500 6.43 7.15 -18.23
N LYS A 501 5.62 8.10 -18.70
CA LYS A 501 5.95 9.53 -18.68
C LYS A 501 6.19 10.01 -17.24
N HIS A 502 5.25 9.77 -16.34
CA HIS A 502 5.35 10.28 -14.95
C HIS A 502 6.49 9.60 -14.19
N TYR A 503 6.63 8.29 -14.34
CA TYR A 503 7.71 7.50 -13.75
C TYR A 503 9.08 8.03 -14.20
N LEU A 504 9.30 8.18 -15.50
CA LEU A 504 10.59 8.63 -16.01
C LEU A 504 10.89 10.09 -15.63
N GLN A 505 9.88 10.96 -15.62
CA GLN A 505 10.03 12.34 -15.13
C GLN A 505 10.49 12.38 -13.67
N LYS A 506 9.93 11.53 -12.80
CA LYS A 506 10.35 11.43 -11.41
C LYS A 506 11.74 10.82 -11.27
N MET A 507 12.04 9.75 -12.00
CA MET A 507 13.36 9.12 -11.97
C MET A 507 14.48 10.05 -12.45
N ARG A 508 14.24 10.89 -13.47
CA ARG A 508 15.17 11.94 -13.88
C ARG A 508 15.51 12.92 -12.76
N LYS A 509 14.50 13.41 -12.04
CA LYS A 509 14.69 14.29 -10.87
C LYS A 509 15.48 13.60 -9.76
N LYS A 510 15.18 12.33 -9.48
CA LYS A 510 15.92 11.51 -8.50
C LYS A 510 17.39 11.29 -8.90
N LEU A 511 17.69 11.30 -10.20
CA LEU A 511 19.04 11.22 -10.76
C LEU A 511 19.69 12.57 -11.03
N GLY A 512 19.00 13.69 -10.78
CA GLY A 512 19.55 15.02 -11.05
C GLY A 512 19.72 15.35 -12.53
N LEU A 513 18.95 14.72 -13.42
CA LEU A 513 18.86 15.05 -14.84
C LEU A 513 17.81 16.15 -15.02
N ILE A 514 18.24 17.41 -15.09
CA ILE A 514 17.36 18.58 -14.92
C ILE A 514 17.32 19.51 -16.14
N GLN A 515 18.22 19.34 -17.10
CA GLN A 515 18.34 20.17 -18.30
C GLN A 515 17.81 19.48 -19.54
N LEU A 516 18.23 18.23 -19.78
CA LEU A 516 17.91 17.49 -20.99
C LEU A 516 17.10 16.24 -20.66
N GLU A 517 16.08 15.98 -21.47
CA GLU A 517 15.37 14.70 -21.47
C GLU A 517 15.84 13.89 -22.67
N LEU A 518 16.46 12.74 -22.42
CA LEU A 518 16.97 11.85 -23.48
C LEU A 518 16.29 10.47 -23.39
N GLU A 519 16.16 9.80 -24.54
CA GLU A 519 15.60 8.45 -24.62
C GLU A 519 16.44 7.41 -23.86
N GLU A 520 17.77 7.63 -23.79
CA GLU A 520 18.70 6.78 -23.04
C GLU A 520 18.49 6.82 -21.52
N ASP A 521 17.76 7.80 -20.99
CA ASP A 521 17.48 7.93 -19.55
C ASP A 521 16.73 6.72 -19.00
N SER A 522 15.78 6.17 -19.78
CA SER A 522 15.03 4.97 -19.39
C SER A 522 15.95 3.76 -19.21
N LYS A 523 16.94 3.62 -20.11
CA LYS A 523 17.96 2.56 -20.01
C LYS A 523 18.87 2.78 -18.80
N LEU A 524 19.32 4.01 -18.55
CA LEU A 524 20.15 4.34 -17.39
C LEU A 524 19.44 4.00 -16.07
N VAL A 525 18.16 4.32 -15.96
CA VAL A 525 17.30 3.96 -14.81
C VAL A 525 17.20 2.45 -14.66
N SER A 526 16.92 1.73 -15.76
CA SER A 526 16.81 0.27 -15.72
C SER A 526 18.11 -0.41 -15.27
N GLU A 527 19.25 0.09 -15.75
CA GLU A 527 20.58 -0.41 -15.35
C GLU A 527 20.97 -0.04 -13.91
N LEU A 528 20.45 1.07 -13.36
CA LEU A 528 20.60 1.40 -11.94
C LEU A 528 19.89 0.37 -11.08
N LEU A 529 18.61 0.13 -11.38
CA LEU A 529 17.80 -0.83 -10.63
C LEU A 529 18.37 -2.25 -10.72
N GLU A 530 18.90 -2.64 -11.87
CA GLU A 530 19.63 -3.92 -12.01
C GLU A 530 20.89 -3.95 -11.14
N THR A 531 21.68 -2.88 -11.11
CA THR A 531 22.85 -2.78 -10.22
C THR A 531 22.45 -2.91 -8.75
N MET A 532 21.37 -2.24 -8.33
CA MET A 532 20.85 -2.35 -6.97
C MET A 532 20.36 -3.76 -6.66
N HIS A 533 19.73 -4.44 -7.62
CA HIS A 533 19.27 -5.82 -7.45
C HIS A 533 20.45 -6.79 -7.28
N LEU A 534 21.47 -6.67 -8.13
CA LEU A 534 22.66 -7.53 -8.12
C LEU A 534 23.50 -7.37 -6.85
N THR A 535 23.52 -6.17 -6.29
CA THR A 535 24.31 -5.84 -5.09
C THR A 535 23.50 -5.88 -3.79
N GLY A 536 22.17 -5.98 -3.89
CA GLY A 536 21.27 -5.82 -2.75
C GLY A 536 21.33 -4.41 -2.14
N GLY A 537 21.51 -3.38 -2.97
CA GLY A 537 21.60 -1.99 -2.54
C GLY A 537 20.32 -1.50 -1.85
N ASP A 538 20.47 -0.77 -0.74
CA ASP A 538 19.35 -0.09 -0.09
C ASP A 538 18.69 0.91 -1.04
N PHE A 539 17.37 0.80 -1.21
CA PHE A 539 16.63 1.55 -2.22
C PHE A 539 16.73 3.06 -1.98
N THR A 540 16.43 3.49 -0.76
CA THR A 540 16.36 4.90 -0.41
C THR A 540 17.74 5.52 -0.31
N ASN A 541 18.66 4.85 0.40
CA ASN A 541 19.98 5.39 0.68
C ASN A 541 20.84 5.46 -0.59
N THR A 542 20.64 4.57 -1.57
CA THR A 542 21.30 4.67 -2.87
C THR A 542 20.98 6.01 -3.54
N PHE A 543 19.69 6.34 -3.70
CA PHE A 543 19.28 7.61 -4.32
C PHE A 543 19.74 8.82 -3.50
N TYR A 544 19.64 8.75 -2.18
CA TYR A 544 20.12 9.81 -1.30
C TYR A 544 21.62 10.08 -1.49
N LEU A 545 22.46 9.03 -1.49
CA LEU A 545 23.91 9.12 -1.68
C LEU A 545 24.30 9.66 -3.06
N LEU A 546 23.57 9.30 -4.12
CA LEU A 546 23.84 9.77 -5.48
C LEU A 546 23.80 11.31 -5.58
N SER A 547 23.07 11.99 -4.69
CA SER A 547 23.03 13.45 -4.62
C SER A 547 24.40 14.07 -4.31
N SER A 548 25.32 13.33 -3.68
CA SER A 548 26.68 13.78 -3.40
C SER A 548 27.72 13.38 -4.47
N PHE A 549 27.29 12.65 -5.52
CA PHE A 549 28.19 12.28 -6.62
C PHE A 549 28.52 13.51 -7.47
N SER A 550 29.81 13.69 -7.77
CA SER A 550 30.32 14.79 -8.60
C SER A 550 30.82 14.28 -9.95
N VAL A 551 30.59 15.05 -11.01
CA VAL A 551 31.05 14.75 -12.38
C VAL A 551 32.58 14.75 -12.47
N ASP A 552 33.23 15.66 -11.73
CA ASP A 552 34.69 15.85 -11.75
C ASP A 552 35.39 15.20 -10.55
N SER A 553 34.86 14.08 -10.08
CA SER A 553 35.47 13.31 -8.99
C SER A 553 36.84 12.77 -9.41
N ASP A 554 37.91 13.21 -8.74
CA ASP A 554 39.24 12.57 -8.79
C ASP A 554 39.14 11.11 -8.32
N PRO A 555 39.93 10.17 -8.86
CA PRO A 555 39.98 8.76 -8.43
C PRO A 555 39.89 8.51 -6.92
N SER A 556 40.53 9.32 -6.08
CA SER A 556 40.45 9.18 -4.62
C SER A 556 39.01 9.36 -4.09
N ARG A 557 38.32 10.41 -4.54
CA ARG A 557 36.92 10.69 -4.17
C ARG A 557 35.95 9.66 -4.72
N LEU A 558 36.25 9.09 -5.90
CA LEU A 558 35.46 8.01 -6.47
C LEU A 558 35.55 6.75 -5.60
N GLU A 559 36.74 6.41 -5.11
CA GLU A 559 36.91 5.25 -4.22
C GLU A 559 36.16 5.43 -2.90
N ASP A 560 36.28 6.60 -2.25
CA ASP A 560 35.51 6.94 -1.04
C ASP A 560 33.99 6.84 -1.28
N PHE A 561 33.52 7.27 -2.46
CA PHE A 561 32.12 7.19 -2.84
C PHE A 561 31.65 5.74 -3.07
N LEU A 562 32.49 4.93 -3.72
CA LEU A 562 32.24 3.50 -3.91
C LEU A 562 32.20 2.75 -2.57
N GLU A 563 33.03 3.13 -1.59
CA GLU A 563 32.95 2.58 -0.23
C GLU A 563 31.63 2.93 0.46
N LYS A 564 31.18 4.18 0.33
CA LYS A 564 29.87 4.60 0.86
C LYS A 564 28.73 3.83 0.19
N LEU A 565 28.71 3.68 -1.13
CA LEU A 565 27.69 2.87 -1.83
C LEU A 565 27.76 1.39 -1.44
N ALA A 566 28.96 0.82 -1.37
CA ALA A 566 29.16 -0.57 -0.99
C ALA A 566 28.68 -0.84 0.45
N SER A 567 28.80 0.12 1.36
CA SER A 567 28.25 0.02 2.73
C SER A 567 26.72 -0.08 2.76
N GLN A 568 26.04 0.40 1.72
CA GLN A 568 24.58 0.29 1.56
C GLN A 568 24.15 -0.97 0.81
N CYS A 569 25.09 -1.78 0.32
CA CYS A 569 24.80 -3.07 -0.30
C CYS A 569 24.51 -4.14 0.76
N ALA A 570 23.80 -5.19 0.39
CA ALA A 570 23.46 -6.27 1.30
C ALA A 570 24.73 -6.99 1.81
N SER A 571 24.78 -7.26 3.11
CA SER A 571 25.86 -8.03 3.71
C SER A 571 25.71 -9.50 3.35
N MET A 572 26.79 -10.27 3.56
CA MET A 572 26.77 -11.70 3.32
C MET A 572 25.71 -12.41 4.19
N GLU A 573 25.55 -11.96 5.44
CA GLU A 573 24.58 -12.48 6.40
C GLU A 573 23.14 -12.22 5.92
N GLU A 574 22.85 -11.00 5.46
CA GLU A 574 21.52 -10.64 4.93
C GLU A 574 21.16 -11.44 3.68
N LEU A 575 22.11 -11.59 2.76
CA LEU A 575 21.91 -12.40 1.56
C LEU A 575 21.68 -13.87 1.92
N LYS A 576 22.42 -14.42 2.89
CA LYS A 576 22.21 -15.79 3.38
C LYS A 576 20.84 -15.97 4.01
N VAL A 577 20.35 -14.99 4.78
CA VAL A 577 18.99 -15.02 5.35
C VAL A 577 17.95 -14.95 4.23
N ALA A 578 18.10 -14.02 3.28
CA ALA A 578 17.15 -13.81 2.19
C ALA A 578 17.02 -15.02 1.25
N PHE A 579 18.12 -15.70 0.95
CA PHE A 579 18.15 -16.86 0.05
C PHE A 579 18.09 -18.20 0.79
N LYS A 580 17.89 -18.20 2.11
CA LYS A 580 17.77 -19.43 2.88
C LYS A 580 16.64 -20.30 2.29
N PRO A 581 16.92 -21.56 1.91
CA PRO A 581 15.88 -22.45 1.38
C PRO A 581 14.74 -22.60 2.38
N GLN A 582 13.50 -22.45 1.93
CA GLN A 582 12.32 -22.56 2.79
C GLN A 582 11.78 -24.00 2.79
N MET A 583 12.09 -24.76 1.75
CA MET A 583 11.70 -26.16 1.61
C MET A 583 12.83 -27.12 2.02
N ASP A 584 12.48 -28.19 2.72
CA ASP A 584 13.44 -29.26 3.01
C ASP A 584 13.91 -29.92 1.68
N PRO A 585 15.22 -30.18 1.50
CA PRO A 585 15.75 -30.76 0.25
C PRO A 585 15.09 -32.10 -0.16
N ARG A 586 14.63 -32.91 0.79
CA ARG A 586 13.93 -34.17 0.50
C ARG A 586 12.52 -33.92 -0.01
N GLN A 587 11.83 -32.92 0.56
CA GLN A 587 10.52 -32.48 0.05
C GLN A 587 10.63 -31.96 -1.38
N LEU A 588 11.63 -31.12 -1.67
CA LEU A 588 11.87 -30.61 -3.02
C LEU A 588 12.15 -31.76 -4.01
N SER A 589 13.01 -32.71 -3.64
CA SER A 589 13.30 -33.89 -4.47
C SER A 589 12.05 -34.73 -4.74
N MET A 590 11.21 -34.94 -3.71
CA MET A 590 9.93 -35.63 -3.86
C MET A 590 8.98 -34.87 -4.81
N MET A 591 8.90 -33.55 -4.70
CA MET A 591 8.08 -32.72 -5.60
C MET A 591 8.58 -32.75 -7.04
N LEU A 592 9.89 -32.72 -7.27
CA LEU A 592 10.48 -32.84 -8.60
C LEU A 592 10.22 -34.22 -9.21
N MET A 593 10.31 -35.29 -8.42
CA MET A 593 9.94 -36.64 -8.87
C MET A 593 8.44 -36.76 -9.17
N LEU A 594 7.57 -36.12 -8.37
CA LEU A 594 6.12 -36.06 -8.63
C LEU A 594 5.81 -35.27 -9.91
N ALA A 595 6.51 -34.17 -10.17
CA ALA A 595 6.36 -33.40 -11.40
C ALA A 595 6.63 -34.23 -12.66
N GLN A 596 7.60 -35.16 -12.58
CA GLN A 596 7.98 -36.05 -13.68
C GLN A 596 7.05 -37.27 -13.80
N SER A 597 6.63 -37.86 -12.68
CA SER A 597 5.86 -39.09 -12.64
C SER A 597 4.34 -38.89 -12.75
N ASN A 598 3.80 -37.80 -12.19
CA ASN A 598 2.36 -37.51 -12.22
C ASN A 598 2.07 -35.99 -12.23
N PRO A 599 2.06 -35.36 -13.43
CA PRO A 599 1.86 -33.91 -13.58
C PRO A 599 0.51 -33.39 -13.07
N GLN A 600 -0.52 -34.23 -13.07
CA GLN A 600 -1.86 -33.86 -12.60
C GLN A 600 -1.89 -33.76 -11.08
N LEU A 601 -1.24 -34.71 -10.40
CA LEU A 601 -1.13 -34.73 -8.95
C LEU A 601 -0.19 -33.61 -8.46
N PHE A 602 0.86 -33.32 -9.21
CA PHE A 602 1.75 -32.19 -8.98
C PHE A 602 1.03 -30.82 -9.01
N ALA A 603 0.07 -30.63 -9.92
CA ALA A 603 -0.72 -29.40 -9.98
C ALA A 603 -1.56 -29.11 -8.72
N LEU A 604 -1.77 -30.13 -7.86
CA LEU A 604 -2.46 -29.98 -6.58
C LEU A 604 -1.53 -29.53 -5.43
N PHE A 605 -0.21 -29.68 -5.56
CA PHE A 605 0.78 -29.44 -4.50
C PHE A 605 1.56 -28.12 -4.61
N GLY A 606 1.05 -27.18 -5.42
CA GLY A 606 1.65 -25.86 -5.61
C GLY A 606 1.90 -25.53 -7.07
N THR A 607 2.10 -24.25 -7.37
CA THR A 607 2.35 -23.82 -8.74
C THR A 607 3.80 -24.15 -9.13
N LYS A 608 4.01 -24.48 -10.41
CA LYS A 608 5.36 -24.66 -10.98
C LYS A 608 6.29 -23.48 -10.71
N ALA A 609 5.72 -22.27 -10.59
CA ALA A 609 6.45 -21.05 -10.28
C ALA A 609 7.10 -21.09 -8.89
N ASN A 610 6.40 -21.58 -7.87
CA ASN A 610 6.94 -21.65 -6.50
C ASN A 610 8.15 -22.59 -6.42
N ILE A 611 8.13 -23.70 -7.17
CA ILE A 611 9.27 -24.63 -7.21
C ILE A 611 10.47 -24.02 -7.92
N ASN A 612 10.24 -23.29 -9.02
CA ASN A 612 11.32 -22.58 -9.70
C ASN A 612 11.97 -21.55 -8.77
N LYS A 613 11.18 -20.78 -8.01
CA LYS A 613 11.70 -19.82 -7.02
C LYS A 613 12.52 -20.51 -5.91
N GLU A 614 12.07 -21.66 -5.41
CA GLU A 614 12.85 -22.42 -4.42
C GLU A 614 14.16 -22.97 -5.01
N LEU A 615 14.16 -23.41 -6.27
CA LEU A 615 15.40 -23.83 -6.95
C LEU A 615 16.38 -22.67 -7.12
N GLU A 616 15.89 -21.49 -7.52
CA GLU A 616 16.70 -20.28 -7.64
C GLU A 616 17.28 -19.86 -6.27
N ARG A 617 16.48 -19.92 -5.20
CA ARG A 617 16.96 -19.68 -3.82
C ARG A 617 18.10 -20.61 -3.44
N ILE A 618 17.96 -21.92 -3.68
CA ILE A 618 19.01 -22.91 -3.37
C ILE A 618 20.28 -22.64 -4.18
N GLU A 619 20.15 -22.31 -5.47
CA GLU A 619 21.29 -21.99 -6.33
C GLU A 619 22.04 -20.76 -5.79
N GLN A 620 21.32 -19.68 -5.47
CA GLN A 620 21.91 -18.46 -4.91
C GLN A 620 22.53 -18.71 -3.54
N PHE A 621 21.86 -19.45 -2.65
CA PHE A 621 22.37 -19.80 -1.34
C PHE A 621 23.68 -20.59 -1.45
N THR A 622 23.77 -21.55 -2.37
CA THR A 622 24.99 -22.34 -2.61
C THR A 622 26.13 -21.47 -3.13
N LYS A 623 25.84 -20.53 -4.05
CA LYS A 623 26.84 -19.55 -4.52
C LYS A 623 27.36 -18.67 -3.37
N LEU A 624 26.46 -18.21 -2.49
CA LEU A 624 26.81 -17.41 -1.32
C LEU A 624 27.66 -18.17 -0.29
N GLN A 625 27.56 -19.50 -0.22
CA GLN A 625 28.44 -20.31 0.64
C GLN A 625 29.89 -20.37 0.13
N GLN A 626 30.11 -20.15 -1.16
CA GLN A 626 31.43 -20.24 -1.80
C GLN A 626 32.16 -18.89 -1.88
N LEU A 627 31.45 -17.77 -1.68
CA LEU A 627 31.98 -16.42 -1.75
C LEU A 627 32.53 -15.97 -0.39
N THR A 628 33.64 -15.21 -0.39
CA THR A 628 34.08 -14.49 0.80
C THR A 628 33.45 -13.09 0.85
N ALA A 629 33.49 -12.44 2.01
CA ALA A 629 33.02 -11.06 2.15
C ALA A 629 33.84 -10.08 1.29
N ALA A 630 35.14 -10.32 1.13
CA ALA A 630 36.01 -9.54 0.26
C ALA A 630 35.66 -9.71 -1.22
N ASP A 631 35.35 -10.94 -1.66
CA ASP A 631 34.92 -11.19 -3.05
C ASP A 631 33.59 -10.50 -3.35
N LEU A 632 32.64 -10.54 -2.40
CA LEU A 632 31.35 -9.85 -2.53
C LEU A 632 31.54 -8.34 -2.63
N LEU A 633 32.39 -7.76 -1.77
CA LEU A 633 32.70 -6.33 -1.80
C LEU A 633 33.32 -5.91 -3.14
N SER A 634 34.33 -6.64 -3.62
CA SER A 634 34.99 -6.40 -4.90
C SER A 634 34.01 -6.49 -6.08
N ARG A 635 33.13 -7.51 -6.08
CA ARG A 635 32.07 -7.66 -7.07
C ARG A 635 31.08 -6.49 -7.04
N ASN A 636 30.65 -6.06 -5.86
CA ASN A 636 29.72 -4.95 -5.70
C ASN A 636 30.34 -3.63 -6.20
N LYS A 637 31.59 -3.34 -5.82
CA LYS A 637 32.33 -2.17 -6.31
C LYS A 637 32.38 -2.16 -7.84
N ARG A 638 32.70 -3.29 -8.48
CA ARG A 638 32.73 -3.40 -9.94
C ARG A 638 31.39 -3.06 -10.61
N HIS A 639 30.28 -3.61 -10.11
CA HIS A 639 28.95 -3.31 -10.65
C HIS A 639 28.62 -1.81 -10.53
N TRP A 640 28.94 -1.19 -9.37
CA TRP A 640 28.74 0.24 -9.17
C TRP A 640 29.64 1.10 -10.06
N THR A 641 30.91 0.76 -10.23
CA THR A 641 31.81 1.46 -11.14
C THR A 641 31.28 1.44 -12.58
N GLU A 642 30.87 0.27 -13.07
CA GLU A 642 30.32 0.12 -14.43
C GLU A 642 29.10 1.02 -14.67
N TRP A 643 28.20 1.14 -13.68
CA TRP A 643 27.03 2.02 -13.79
C TRP A 643 27.37 3.50 -13.61
N LEU A 644 28.23 3.85 -12.65
CA LEU A 644 28.63 5.23 -12.38
C LEU A 644 29.35 5.88 -13.57
N GLU A 645 30.13 5.11 -14.34
CA GLU A 645 30.73 5.63 -15.57
C GLU A 645 29.67 6.04 -16.60
N LYS A 646 28.61 5.24 -16.77
CA LYS A 646 27.49 5.59 -17.66
C LYS A 646 26.72 6.80 -17.14
N TYR A 647 26.48 6.86 -15.82
CA TYR A 647 25.83 7.98 -15.18
C TYR A 647 26.65 9.27 -15.36
N LYS A 648 27.97 9.21 -15.17
CA LYS A 648 28.91 10.32 -15.40
C LYS A 648 28.86 10.81 -16.85
N VAL A 649 28.93 9.91 -17.83
CA VAL A 649 28.78 10.26 -19.25
C VAL A 649 27.44 10.96 -19.52
N ARG A 650 26.37 10.52 -18.88
CA ARG A 650 25.05 11.17 -19.02
C ARG A 650 25.00 12.55 -18.35
N LEU A 651 25.63 12.73 -17.19
CA LEU A 651 25.75 14.04 -16.52
C LEU A 651 26.64 15.01 -17.33
N GLN A 652 27.67 14.52 -18.01
CA GLN A 652 28.49 15.36 -18.90
C GLN A 652 27.65 16.03 -19.99
N LYS A 653 26.65 15.31 -20.54
CA LYS A 653 25.70 15.89 -21.51
C LYS A 653 24.81 16.99 -20.91
N GLU A 654 24.51 16.95 -19.60
CA GLU A 654 23.73 18.02 -18.94
C GLU A 654 24.50 19.35 -18.88
N ILE A 655 25.84 19.27 -18.77
CA ILE A 655 26.71 20.44 -18.61
C ILE A 655 27.29 20.95 -19.93
N GLU A 656 27.05 20.24 -21.04
CA GLU A 656 27.45 20.70 -22.38
C GLU A 656 26.79 22.05 -22.70
N GLY A 657 27.60 23.11 -22.82
CA GLY A 657 27.13 24.46 -23.11
C GLY A 657 26.67 25.26 -21.88
N ILE A 658 26.80 24.72 -20.66
CA ILE A 658 26.57 25.48 -19.42
C ILE A 658 27.82 26.29 -19.08
N SER A 659 27.64 27.60 -18.87
CA SER A 659 28.73 28.51 -18.50
C SER A 659 29.15 28.41 -17.03
N ASP A 660 28.20 28.09 -16.15
CA ASP A 660 28.41 27.99 -14.70
C ASP A 660 27.98 26.60 -14.20
N VAL A 661 28.96 25.69 -14.16
CA VAL A 661 28.77 24.28 -13.75
C VAL A 661 28.48 24.17 -12.25
N ASP A 662 29.03 25.08 -11.43
CA ASP A 662 28.82 25.08 -9.98
C ASP A 662 27.38 25.48 -9.62
N ALA A 663 26.83 26.47 -10.32
CA ALA A 663 25.42 26.83 -10.19
C ALA A 663 24.50 25.68 -10.64
N TRP A 664 24.79 25.07 -11.80
CA TRP A 664 24.03 23.90 -12.26
C TRP A 664 24.08 22.75 -11.25
N ASN A 665 25.26 22.45 -10.69
CA ASN A 665 25.39 21.37 -9.72
C ASN A 665 24.64 21.69 -8.42
N THR A 666 24.63 22.95 -7.99
CA THR A 666 23.82 23.40 -6.83
C THR A 666 22.33 23.16 -7.07
N ASP A 667 21.82 23.51 -8.25
CA ASP A 667 20.42 23.26 -8.62
C ASP A 667 20.11 21.76 -8.75
N ARG A 668 21.03 20.98 -9.35
CA ARG A 668 20.94 19.51 -9.42
C ARG A 668 20.78 18.90 -8.04
N VAL A 669 21.68 19.23 -7.11
CA VAL A 669 21.66 18.70 -5.73
C VAL A 669 20.37 19.10 -5.02
N LYS A 670 19.92 20.34 -5.19
CA LYS A 670 18.64 20.82 -4.63
C LYS A 670 17.44 20.03 -5.16
N VAL A 671 17.40 19.75 -6.46
CA VAL A 671 16.36 18.90 -7.07
C VAL A 671 16.44 17.47 -6.54
N MET A 672 17.63 16.88 -6.46
CA MET A 672 17.80 15.53 -5.92
C MET A 672 17.36 15.44 -4.46
N ASN A 673 17.82 16.35 -3.59
CA ASN A 673 17.47 16.36 -2.17
C ASN A 673 15.97 16.57 -1.91
N SER A 674 15.24 17.24 -2.82
CA SER A 674 13.78 17.38 -2.72
C SER A 674 12.97 16.21 -3.30
N ASN A 675 13.64 15.23 -3.94
CA ASN A 675 12.99 14.05 -4.53
C ASN A 675 13.55 12.71 -3.98
N ASN A 676 14.66 12.76 -3.25
CA ASN A 676 15.32 11.62 -2.61
C ASN A 676 15.20 11.77 -1.09
N PRO A 677 14.21 11.13 -0.45
CA PRO A 677 14.04 11.25 0.98
C PRO A 677 15.24 10.66 1.71
N LYS A 678 15.62 11.28 2.82
CA LYS A 678 16.57 10.73 3.81
C LYS A 678 15.86 9.73 4.73
N TYR A 679 14.58 9.97 5.02
CA TYR A 679 13.77 9.15 5.92
C TYR A 679 12.51 8.62 5.24
N ILE A 680 12.25 7.33 5.43
CA ILE A 680 11.03 6.63 5.03
C ILE A 680 10.53 5.78 6.20
N LEU A 681 9.25 5.43 6.22
CA LEU A 681 8.67 4.58 7.27
C LEU A 681 9.04 3.11 7.02
N ARG A 682 10.31 2.75 7.31
CA ARG A 682 10.78 1.36 7.26
C ARG A 682 10.02 0.52 8.29
N ASN A 683 9.85 -0.77 8.01
CA ASN A 683 9.08 -1.66 8.89
C ASN A 683 9.64 -1.72 10.32
N TYR A 684 10.96 -1.72 10.50
CA TYR A 684 11.58 -1.75 11.83
C TYR A 684 11.36 -0.46 12.61
N ILE A 685 11.27 0.70 11.94
CA ILE A 685 10.98 2.00 12.57
C ILE A 685 9.56 1.97 13.13
N ALA A 686 8.61 1.51 12.33
CA ALA A 686 7.24 1.31 12.80
C ALA A 686 7.19 0.31 13.96
N GLN A 687 7.93 -0.80 13.88
CA GLN A 687 7.97 -1.82 14.92
C GLN A 687 8.52 -1.27 16.25
N ASN A 688 9.61 -0.50 16.23
CA ASN A 688 10.15 0.14 17.42
C ASN A 688 9.12 1.06 18.10
N ALA A 689 8.39 1.85 17.31
CA ALA A 689 7.34 2.73 17.81
C ALA A 689 6.14 1.95 18.40
N ILE A 690 5.79 0.82 17.78
CA ILE A 690 4.74 -0.08 18.27
C ILE A 690 5.14 -0.72 19.60
N GLU A 691 6.36 -1.28 19.69
CA GLU A 691 6.87 -1.92 20.91
C GLU A 691 6.93 -0.93 22.09
N ALA A 692 7.34 0.32 21.84
CA ALA A 692 7.28 1.38 22.85
C ALA A 692 5.84 1.67 23.29
N ALA A 693 4.92 1.83 22.32
CA ALA A 693 3.52 2.16 22.60
C ALA A 693 2.76 1.05 23.34
N GLU A 694 3.05 -0.23 23.06
CA GLU A 694 2.48 -1.38 23.78
C GLU A 694 2.88 -1.35 25.27
N ASN A 695 4.09 -0.88 25.56
CA ASN A 695 4.59 -0.65 26.92
C ASN A 695 4.09 0.67 27.54
N GLY A 696 3.27 1.43 26.83
CA GLY A 696 2.67 2.69 27.31
C GLY A 696 3.49 3.94 27.03
N ASP A 697 4.62 3.84 26.32
CA ASP A 697 5.41 4.98 25.87
C ASP A 697 5.02 5.40 24.45
N PHE A 698 4.31 6.52 24.32
CA PHE A 698 3.90 7.07 23.04
C PHE A 698 4.90 8.08 22.45
N SER A 699 5.99 8.40 23.17
CA SER A 699 6.97 9.39 22.72
C SER A 699 7.64 8.97 21.41
N GLU A 700 7.92 7.67 21.24
CA GLU A 700 8.53 7.15 20.02
C GLU A 700 7.63 7.32 18.79
N VAL A 701 6.32 7.07 18.91
CA VAL A 701 5.36 7.31 17.82
C VAL A 701 5.34 8.78 17.43
N ARG A 702 5.34 9.68 18.42
CA ARG A 702 5.35 11.14 18.20
C ARG A 702 6.68 11.61 17.57
N ASN A 703 7.81 11.01 17.96
CA ASN A 703 9.12 11.29 17.37
C ASN A 703 9.16 10.84 15.90
N VAL A 704 8.76 9.59 15.62
CA VAL A 704 8.71 9.06 14.25
C VAL A 704 7.78 9.89 13.36
N LEU A 705 6.63 10.33 13.87
CA LEU A 705 5.76 11.25 13.14
C LEU A 705 6.51 12.53 12.75
N LYS A 706 7.17 13.19 13.72
CA LYS A 706 7.90 14.45 13.51
C LYS A 706 9.05 14.32 12.49
N LEU A 707 9.71 13.15 12.48
CA LEU A 707 10.73 12.81 11.49
C LEU A 707 10.12 12.71 10.09
N LEU A 708 8.98 12.02 9.96
CA LEU A 708 8.28 11.79 8.71
C LEU A 708 7.59 13.04 8.17
N GLU A 709 7.39 14.07 8.99
CA GLU A 709 6.93 15.39 8.52
C GLU A 709 7.98 16.12 7.66
N ASN A 710 9.26 15.76 7.79
CA ASN A 710 10.38 16.37 7.06
C ASN A 710 11.31 15.31 6.43
N PRO A 711 10.80 14.44 5.54
CA PRO A 711 11.53 13.25 5.10
C PRO A 711 12.76 13.58 4.24
N PHE A 712 12.86 14.80 3.71
CA PHE A 712 13.93 15.28 2.84
C PHE A 712 15.01 16.11 3.56
N GLN A 713 14.77 16.51 4.81
CA GLN A 713 15.68 17.39 5.56
C GLN A 713 16.49 16.62 6.60
N GLU A 714 17.73 17.03 6.79
CA GLU A 714 18.53 16.57 7.92
C GLU A 714 18.04 17.25 9.19
N THR A 715 17.54 16.46 10.13
CA THR A 715 16.94 17.00 11.37
C THR A 715 17.98 16.99 12.47
N GLU A 716 18.57 18.15 12.80
CA GLU A 716 19.58 18.29 13.89
C GLU A 716 19.03 17.88 15.27
N SER A 717 17.71 17.93 15.46
CA SER A 717 17.05 17.67 16.75
C SER A 717 16.88 16.19 17.11
N PHE A 718 17.23 15.27 16.21
CA PHE A 718 17.42 13.88 16.60
C PHE A 718 18.86 13.74 17.09
N THR A 719 19.05 13.86 18.40
CA THR A 719 20.29 13.39 19.03
C THR A 719 20.35 11.88 18.81
N GLU A 720 20.98 11.50 17.70
CA GLU A 720 21.39 10.14 17.41
C GLU A 720 22.17 9.66 18.62
N VAL A 721 21.61 8.70 19.35
CA VAL A 721 22.35 8.01 20.41
C VAL A 721 23.46 7.27 19.67
N LYS A 722 24.66 7.86 19.63
CA LYS A 722 25.86 7.19 19.14
C LYS A 722 25.99 5.91 19.95
N GLY A 723 25.83 4.77 19.27
CA GLY A 723 26.15 3.48 19.86
C GLY A 723 27.66 3.41 20.02
N ASP A 724 28.17 3.80 21.17
CA ASP A 724 29.54 3.52 21.54
C ASP A 724 29.65 2.00 21.72
N THR A 725 30.46 1.38 20.85
CA THR A 725 30.88 0.00 20.94
C THR A 725 31.88 -0.14 22.08
N GLU A 726 31.41 -0.50 23.27
CA GLU A 726 32.26 -1.10 24.30
C GLU A 726 31.68 -2.49 24.65
N GLU A 727 32.37 -3.52 24.14
CA GLU A 727 32.22 -4.90 24.60
C GLU A 727 32.84 -5.00 26.01
N GLU A 728 32.00 -5.07 27.04
CA GLU A 728 32.43 -5.60 28.34
C GLU A 728 31.60 -6.83 28.73
N GLU A 729 32.33 -7.90 29.09
CA GLU A 729 31.84 -9.22 29.47
C GLU A 729 30.83 -9.17 30.63
N ALA A 730 29.57 -9.54 30.36
CA ALA A 730 28.56 -9.70 31.41
C ALA A 730 28.35 -11.18 31.79
N THR A 731 28.55 -11.47 33.08
CA THR A 731 28.29 -12.76 33.72
C THR A 731 26.80 -13.10 33.80
N ALA A 732 26.51 -14.39 34.03
CA ALA A 732 25.21 -15.08 33.89
C ALA A 732 24.02 -14.57 34.74
N ALA A 733 24.11 -13.43 35.43
CA ALA A 733 22.98 -12.76 36.09
C ALA A 733 22.31 -11.67 35.23
N ALA A 734 22.87 -11.32 34.06
CA ALA A 734 22.33 -10.30 33.15
C ALA A 734 21.19 -10.77 32.22
N ALA A 735 20.83 -12.07 32.23
CA ALA A 735 19.83 -12.63 31.32
C ALA A 735 18.36 -12.22 31.60
N ALA A 736 18.08 -11.62 32.76
CA ALA A 736 16.75 -11.09 33.10
C ALA A 736 16.60 -9.57 32.85
N CYS A 737 17.68 -8.87 32.50
CA CYS A 737 17.69 -7.43 32.22
C CYS A 737 18.06 -7.10 30.76
N ALA A 738 18.31 -8.11 29.92
CA ALA A 738 18.73 -7.96 28.51
C ALA A 738 17.62 -7.49 27.54
N GLN A 739 16.46 -7.06 28.05
CA GLN A 739 15.44 -6.35 27.25
C GLN A 739 15.57 -4.82 27.34
N ALA A 740 16.45 -4.30 28.19
CA ALA A 740 16.72 -2.89 28.31
C ALA A 740 17.80 -2.46 27.30
N THR A 741 17.43 -1.52 26.42
CA THR A 741 18.29 -0.76 25.48
C THR A 741 18.98 -1.58 24.37
N ARG A 742 18.20 -1.99 23.35
CA ARG A 742 18.75 -2.14 21.99
C ARG A 742 19.39 -0.80 21.60
N SER A 743 20.68 -0.76 21.26
CA SER A 743 21.27 0.47 20.72
C SER A 743 20.50 0.87 19.46
N ARG A 744 19.91 2.07 19.48
CA ARG A 744 19.02 2.51 18.40
C ARG A 744 19.91 3.03 17.27
N LEU A 745 19.99 2.25 16.19
CA LEU A 745 20.58 2.71 14.94
C LEU A 745 19.87 3.99 14.45
N PRO A 746 20.59 4.95 13.85
CA PRO A 746 19.97 6.11 13.22
C PRO A 746 18.94 5.69 12.16
N TYR A 747 17.78 6.35 12.08
CA TYR A 747 16.72 5.95 11.14
C TYR A 747 17.04 6.20 9.65
N CYS A 748 18.11 6.92 9.35
CA CYS A 748 18.68 7.00 8.00
C CYS A 748 19.68 5.87 7.69
N SER A 749 20.06 5.05 8.66
CA SER A 749 20.96 3.92 8.42
C SER A 749 20.26 2.79 7.70
N LYS A 750 21.06 1.88 7.18
CA LYS A 750 20.61 0.56 6.75
C LYS A 750 19.86 -0.14 7.90
N PRO A 751 18.79 -0.92 7.62
CA PRO A 751 18.07 -1.62 8.67
C PRO A 751 18.97 -2.61 9.44
N PRO A 752 18.70 -2.85 10.73
CA PRO A 752 19.38 -3.90 11.48
C PRO A 752 19.02 -5.30 10.94
N LEU A 753 19.91 -6.29 11.13
CA LEU A 753 19.71 -7.66 10.62
C LEU A 753 18.38 -8.29 11.04
N TRP A 754 17.94 -8.07 12.30
CA TRP A 754 16.69 -8.63 12.81
C TRP A 754 15.45 -8.07 12.09
N ALA A 755 15.55 -6.91 11.43
CA ALA A 755 14.45 -6.34 10.65
C ALA A 755 14.04 -7.26 9.49
N SER A 756 14.95 -8.10 8.99
CA SER A 756 14.67 -9.07 7.94
C SER A 756 13.71 -10.20 8.36
N GLU A 757 13.50 -10.37 9.66
CA GLU A 757 12.58 -11.36 10.23
C GLU A 757 11.16 -10.80 10.44
N LEU A 758 10.98 -9.48 10.25
CA LEU A 758 9.67 -8.85 10.43
C LEU A 758 8.70 -9.30 9.34
N CYS A 759 7.60 -9.92 9.77
CA CYS A 759 6.48 -10.26 8.91
C CYS A 759 5.31 -9.33 9.21
N VAL A 760 4.78 -8.67 8.18
CA VAL A 760 3.57 -7.86 8.27
C VAL A 760 2.43 -8.61 7.58
N THR A 761 1.35 -8.86 8.33
CA THR A 761 0.16 -9.59 7.89
C THR A 761 -1.09 -8.72 7.86
#